data_AF-A0A2S0JVA4-F1
#
_entry.id   AF-A0A2S0JVA4-F1
#
_cell.length_a   1.000
_cell.length_b   1.000
_cell.length_c   1.000
_cell.angle_alpha   90.00
_cell.angle_beta   90.00
_cell.angle_gamma   90.00
#
_symmetry.space_group_name_H-M   'P 1'
#
loop_
_entity.id
_entity.type
_entity.pdbx_description
1 polymer ?
#
loop_
_entity_poly.entity_id
_entity_poly.type
_entity_poly.pdbx_seq_one_letter_code
_entity_poly.pdbx_strand_id
1 'polypeptide(L)'
;MYEMMPYINVRTANHSTNEENQDRWFDKKLFTSSSSLYHQLQRNENFNKATLAKRKYLNRSRYRATPFGLFSSVYFNTIDEVNHSTNQMIIQHDFKVYTNIDSEWISKFISTLKYENLASLQVTWNSNVVYQNSNFLYNNWTLDDKKKFNTNKIQINSLLEAIQVHAKNAVTVEELAEKLEEQNRILLPFKILLNVVKQLIHGGYLITDLDNLTFIQDFELLIRYVEEKNYSFPKDAIKQIRTLIKNQNNSISKFNIDTVNKLEKLLASIHNCEHYLRFDSETNVINLDLDKGLIEKTLLPFVNFLSTYAIRVPVSDRYQADIHFFKEKYGNSKVKFLDFYKNYQLIREKNCSLERKTSDLEKKIKMQLLALTSTAAYRHLKEIDIANLHFEDLKIESEISPTIQSCFYLESKNGQLNFSLTPYAGNSGLGRLEGRFSYINAAYFTTMKNIERRKIAEANTEVITVKYMPKNQHYYNIMNDCYDGNLNLQYGTAENQQSVPLEQLFISIQDNKITLSALLDGGIEKIVKFEQYNVSNIEHFSPHILNDLLFWSSNYYANIMSLLFDIQKIRKDFIHFPKVLFNDIELIPQSWLIKNYMGDIRSQDQFFSKFTEMKTIYEIPDSLFVRCNDLRILIDTHRKEDLDILWDIYKTDNSFTIYLEENSLNLANFITLDSEGNHYMSEFVFNFVAQKIKPKKLVQLPLFQTKEELNLERKVNWQHFNIYLPHELQDDFLGTYLNELIKELKSNGAITKSFYIRYFDDRHHIRLRISPTSQFNGIDEYLAQGVIAGDIIDYSSGKYDPEYERYGGLTTMSEAEDFFCADSTLILSLLASCLVDEKIDKVDHAIYLIFKLLSLHTKDLHQQFRIMDDGYSNKDFSKNFRENRHKYLVFSDIATSSNPDLAHHFAFNKEQLSYWELQLSNYFNKLLNEKRFDFNIIRSLIHMTCIRLFGIKSEEEELVGNMVWRVLKQRIAMKKKATNANLILNLN
;
A
#
# COMPACT_ATOMS: atom_id res chain seq x y z
N MET A 1 13.14 4.29 -21.88
CA MET A 1 11.85 4.47 -21.16
C MET A 1 11.89 5.76 -20.35
N TYR A 2 13.04 6.09 -19.78
CA TYR A 2 13.28 7.33 -19.05
C TYR A 2 14.27 8.25 -19.79
N GLU A 3 14.41 9.46 -19.28
CA GLU A 3 15.49 10.42 -19.52
C GLU A 3 15.99 10.95 -18.17
N MET A 4 17.26 11.35 -18.12
CA MET A 4 17.87 11.94 -16.93
C MET A 4 17.58 13.45 -16.85
N MET A 5 17.16 13.90 -15.67
CA MET A 5 16.98 15.32 -15.37
C MET A 5 18.32 16.00 -15.05
N PRO A 6 18.47 17.31 -15.29
CA PRO A 6 19.69 18.04 -14.92
C PRO A 6 19.80 18.28 -13.41
N TYR A 7 18.70 18.19 -12.66
CA TYR A 7 18.66 18.47 -11.22
C TYR A 7 19.29 17.33 -10.41
N ILE A 8 20.30 17.65 -9.59
CA ILE A 8 20.96 16.69 -8.70
C ILE A 8 20.98 17.18 -7.25
N ASN A 9 20.97 16.23 -6.33
CA ASN A 9 21.30 16.47 -4.92
C ASN A 9 22.58 15.70 -4.57
N VAL A 10 23.46 16.32 -3.81
CA VAL A 10 24.68 15.67 -3.31
C VAL A 10 24.67 15.71 -1.80
N ARG A 11 25.00 14.58 -1.16
CA ARG A 11 25.18 14.47 0.28
C ARG A 11 26.64 14.15 0.55
N THR A 12 27.33 14.94 1.35
CA THR A 12 28.80 14.85 1.49
C THR A 12 29.18 14.75 2.95
N ALA A 13 29.98 13.73 3.30
CA ALA A 13 30.58 13.63 4.63
C ALA A 13 31.44 14.86 4.92
N ASN A 14 31.33 15.45 6.12
CA ASN A 14 31.99 16.72 6.45
C ASN A 14 33.44 16.53 6.95
N HIS A 15 34.05 15.37 6.72
CA HIS A 15 35.48 15.10 6.95
C HIS A 15 36.05 14.28 5.81
N SER A 16 37.31 14.53 5.47
CA SER A 16 37.99 13.82 4.39
C SER A 16 38.17 12.33 4.71
N THR A 17 38.28 11.51 3.67
CA THR A 17 38.49 10.07 3.79
C THR A 17 39.91 9.72 4.26
N ASN A 18 40.85 10.67 4.17
CA ASN A 18 42.22 10.53 4.66
C ASN A 18 42.23 10.48 6.20
N GLU A 19 42.75 9.37 6.74
CA GLU A 19 42.74 9.17 8.19
C GLU A 19 43.74 10.01 8.96
N GLU A 20 44.82 10.45 8.31
CA GLU A 20 45.87 11.30 8.88
C GLU A 20 45.34 12.70 9.20
N ASN A 21 44.30 13.14 8.49
CA ASN A 21 43.68 14.43 8.69
C ASN A 21 42.83 14.44 9.98
N GLN A 22 43.16 15.34 10.90
CA GLN A 22 42.37 15.58 12.11
C GLN A 22 41.09 16.37 11.80
N ASP A 23 39.96 15.94 12.36
CA ASP A 23 38.70 16.66 12.22
C ASP A 23 38.66 17.87 13.17
N ARG A 24 39.04 19.04 12.62
CA ARG A 24 39.14 20.32 13.34
C ARG A 24 37.84 20.72 14.05
N TRP A 25 36.69 20.25 13.58
CA TRP A 25 35.38 20.63 14.14
C TRP A 25 34.62 19.44 14.72
N PHE A 26 35.31 18.33 15.00
CA PHE A 26 34.70 17.13 15.55
C PHE A 26 33.85 17.40 16.78
N ASP A 27 34.35 18.23 17.71
CA ASP A 27 33.62 18.58 18.93
C ASP A 27 32.30 19.30 18.64
N LYS A 28 32.28 20.20 17.64
CA LYS A 28 31.04 20.89 17.21
C LYS A 28 30.05 19.89 16.59
N LYS A 29 30.55 18.96 15.78
CA LYS A 29 29.74 17.90 15.13
C LYS A 29 29.18 16.92 16.15
N LEU A 30 29.99 16.54 17.14
CA LEU A 30 29.59 15.63 18.22
C LEU A 30 28.56 16.29 19.13
N PHE A 31 28.80 17.53 19.56
CA PHE A 31 27.88 18.27 20.42
C PHE A 31 26.47 18.37 19.83
N THR A 32 26.38 18.73 18.54
CA THR A 32 25.09 18.88 17.84
C THR A 32 24.37 17.55 17.55
N SER A 33 25.09 16.43 17.60
CA SER A 33 24.52 15.11 17.30
C SER A 33 24.28 14.26 18.55
N SER A 34 25.03 14.52 19.63
CA SER A 34 24.95 13.86 20.92
C SER A 34 25.61 14.72 21.99
N SER A 35 24.86 15.69 22.51
CA SER A 35 25.31 16.58 23.60
C SER A 35 25.69 15.79 24.86
N SER A 36 24.95 14.72 25.16
CA SER A 36 25.24 13.81 26.28
C SER A 36 26.61 13.15 26.16
N LEU A 37 26.94 12.55 25.00
CA LEU A 37 28.25 11.94 24.77
C LEU A 37 29.38 12.98 24.77
N TYR A 38 29.14 14.16 24.20
CA TYR A 38 30.09 15.27 24.26
C TYR A 38 30.44 15.62 25.72
N HIS A 39 29.43 15.86 26.57
CA HIS A 39 29.67 16.19 27.98
C HIS A 39 30.29 15.03 28.76
N GLN A 40 29.89 13.79 28.45
CA GLN A 40 30.46 12.60 29.07
C GLN A 40 31.97 12.47 28.79
N LEU A 41 32.40 12.77 27.56
CA LEU A 41 33.82 12.81 27.18
C LEU A 41 34.57 13.96 27.88
N GLN A 42 33.95 15.13 28.01
CA GLN A 42 34.54 16.26 28.74
C GLN A 42 34.75 15.95 30.24
N ARG A 43 33.86 15.15 30.83
CA ARG A 43 33.92 14.75 32.25
C ARG A 43 34.69 13.45 32.51
N ASN A 44 35.16 12.77 31.48
CA ASN A 44 35.80 11.45 31.55
C ASN A 44 34.94 10.34 32.22
N GLU A 45 33.61 10.42 32.09
CA GLU A 45 32.68 9.44 32.67
C GLU A 45 32.56 8.18 31.78
N ASN A 46 32.62 6.96 32.35
CA ASN A 46 32.62 5.68 31.60
C ASN A 46 33.56 5.71 30.37
N PHE A 47 34.79 6.17 30.59
CA PHE A 47 35.75 6.58 29.56
C PHE A 47 35.91 5.57 28.40
N ASN A 48 36.02 4.27 28.68
CA ASN A 48 36.18 3.24 27.66
C ASN A 48 34.97 3.16 26.71
N LYS A 49 33.75 3.19 27.26
CA LYS A 49 32.50 3.15 26.46
C LYS A 49 32.32 4.45 25.68
N ALA A 50 32.62 5.60 26.29
CA ALA A 50 32.56 6.90 25.63
C ALA A 50 33.56 7.00 24.48
N THR A 51 34.78 6.47 24.65
CA THR A 51 35.83 6.45 23.62
C THR A 51 35.45 5.57 22.44
N LEU A 52 34.86 4.39 22.70
CA LEU A 52 34.33 3.53 21.64
C LEU A 52 33.23 4.23 20.84
N ALA A 53 32.31 4.93 21.51
CA ALA A 53 31.27 5.72 20.86
C ALA A 53 31.85 6.89 20.04
N LYS A 54 32.87 7.59 20.58
CA LYS A 54 33.61 8.64 19.86
C LYS A 54 34.20 8.10 18.55
N ARG A 55 34.81 6.91 18.57
CA ARG A 55 35.36 6.26 17.37
C ARG A 55 34.27 5.96 16.32
N LYS A 56 33.08 5.50 16.72
CA LYS A 56 31.94 5.35 15.81
C LYS A 56 31.53 6.67 15.14
N TYR A 57 31.55 7.78 15.88
CA TYR A 57 31.26 9.12 15.34
C TYR A 57 32.36 9.65 14.42
N LEU A 58 33.64 9.37 14.71
CA LEU A 58 34.75 9.67 13.79
C LEU A 58 34.63 8.88 12.48
N ASN A 59 34.25 7.60 12.57
CA ASN A 59 33.99 6.80 11.38
C ASN A 59 32.83 7.40 10.55
N ARG A 60 31.76 7.82 11.23
CA ARG A 60 30.62 8.49 10.60
C ARG A 60 31.02 9.77 9.88
N SER A 61 31.87 10.60 10.49
CA SER A 61 32.28 11.89 9.90
C SER A 61 33.02 11.73 8.57
N ARG A 62 33.63 10.56 8.34
CA ARG A 62 34.45 10.23 7.17
C ARG A 62 33.71 9.45 6.10
N TYR A 63 33.02 8.39 6.53
CA TYR A 63 32.56 7.32 5.63
C TYR A 63 31.03 7.23 5.53
N ARG A 64 30.31 8.29 5.92
CA ARG A 64 28.86 8.32 5.83
C ARG A 64 28.33 9.67 5.39
N ALA A 65 27.89 9.73 4.14
CA ALA A 65 27.21 10.87 3.54
C ALA A 65 25.78 11.11 4.10
N THR A 66 25.17 10.16 4.81
CA THR A 66 23.80 10.31 5.36
C THR A 66 23.70 11.43 6.40
N PRO A 67 22.90 12.49 6.19
CA PRO A 67 22.89 13.64 7.09
C PRO A 67 22.33 13.34 8.47
N PHE A 68 23.08 13.80 9.48
CA PHE A 68 22.79 13.67 10.90
C PHE A 68 23.65 14.67 11.67
N GLY A 69 22.98 15.66 12.29
CA GLY A 69 23.67 16.83 12.84
C GLY A 69 24.58 17.47 11.79
N LEU A 70 25.82 17.75 12.20
CA LEU A 70 26.82 18.38 11.32
C LEU A 70 27.85 17.41 10.73
N PHE A 71 27.57 16.09 10.75
CA PHE A 71 28.51 15.09 10.22
C PHE A 71 28.51 14.96 8.69
N SER A 72 27.43 15.36 8.03
CA SER A 72 27.40 15.48 6.58
C SER A 72 26.47 16.61 6.18
N SER A 73 26.71 17.14 4.99
CA SER A 73 26.04 18.30 4.42
C SER A 73 25.34 17.94 3.11
N VAL A 74 24.40 18.79 2.71
CA VAL A 74 23.67 18.65 1.45
C VAL A 74 24.02 19.77 0.48
N TYR A 75 23.89 19.49 -0.81
CA TYR A 75 24.05 20.46 -1.88
C TYR A 75 23.02 20.21 -2.97
N PHE A 76 22.49 21.28 -3.56
CA PHE A 76 21.46 21.24 -4.60
C PHE A 76 21.93 22.06 -5.80
N ASN A 77 22.00 21.44 -6.96
CA ASN A 77 22.38 22.15 -8.19
C ASN A 77 21.87 21.42 -9.45
N THR A 78 22.11 22.02 -10.61
CA THR A 78 21.90 21.41 -11.92
C THR A 78 23.23 21.07 -12.58
N ILE A 79 23.21 20.07 -13.46
CA ILE A 79 24.34 19.70 -14.34
C ILE A 79 23.86 19.67 -15.80
N ASP A 80 24.77 19.98 -16.71
CA ASP A 80 24.52 20.05 -18.15
C ASP A 80 25.41 19.07 -18.92
N GLU A 81 25.10 18.85 -20.19
CA GLU A 81 25.95 18.09 -21.11
C GLU A 81 27.13 18.97 -21.55
N VAL A 82 28.35 18.47 -21.39
CA VAL A 82 29.58 19.22 -21.69
C VAL A 82 30.60 18.35 -22.43
N ASN A 83 31.29 18.92 -23.41
CA ASN A 83 32.25 18.18 -24.24
C ASN A 83 33.55 17.81 -23.50
N HIS A 84 33.95 18.63 -22.53
CA HIS A 84 35.14 18.42 -21.70
C HIS A 84 34.76 18.70 -20.26
N SER A 85 34.80 17.66 -19.41
CA SER A 85 34.56 17.76 -17.98
C SER A 85 35.73 17.15 -17.22
N THR A 86 36.09 17.78 -16.11
CA THR A 86 36.98 17.21 -15.10
C THR A 86 36.32 16.08 -14.32
N ASN A 87 34.98 15.97 -14.37
CA ASN A 87 34.17 15.01 -13.63
C ASN A 87 34.45 15.05 -12.12
N GLN A 88 34.53 16.26 -11.57
CA GLN A 88 34.89 16.55 -10.18
C GLN A 88 33.97 17.59 -9.54
N MET A 89 33.82 17.48 -8.22
CA MET A 89 33.19 18.49 -7.38
C MET A 89 34.24 19.04 -6.40
N ILE A 90 34.62 20.30 -6.57
CA ILE A 90 35.58 20.97 -5.71
C ILE A 90 34.82 21.70 -4.60
N ILE A 91 35.14 21.41 -3.34
CA ILE A 91 34.49 21.98 -2.16
C ILE A 91 35.45 22.79 -1.30
N GLN A 92 34.90 23.64 -0.43
CA GLN A 92 35.63 24.18 0.71
C GLN A 92 35.44 23.26 1.92
N HIS A 93 36.48 23.14 2.73
CA HIS A 93 36.39 22.44 4.01
C HIS A 93 35.33 23.11 4.92
N ASP A 94 35.24 24.45 4.92
CA ASP A 94 34.25 25.22 5.69
C ASP A 94 32.86 25.17 5.02
N PHE A 95 31.86 24.70 5.77
CA PHE A 95 30.47 24.51 5.32
C PHE A 95 29.48 25.37 6.11
N LYS A 96 28.31 25.62 5.52
CA LYS A 96 27.28 26.46 6.15
C LYS A 96 26.42 25.63 7.10
N VAL A 97 26.16 26.17 8.29
CA VAL A 97 25.32 25.57 9.32
C VAL A 97 23.95 26.25 9.34
N TYR A 98 22.91 25.44 9.48
CA TYR A 98 21.53 25.88 9.72
C TYR A 98 21.09 25.35 11.08
N THR A 99 20.92 26.27 12.03
CA THR A 99 20.36 26.03 13.37
C THR A 99 18.89 26.41 13.33
N ASN A 100 18.02 25.45 13.63
CA ASN A 100 16.57 25.61 13.67
C ASN A 100 16.04 25.12 15.02
N ILE A 101 14.83 25.54 15.38
CA ILE A 101 14.16 25.07 16.58
C ILE A 101 13.54 23.69 16.31
N ASP A 102 13.61 22.80 17.29
CA ASP A 102 13.01 21.48 17.24
C ASP A 102 11.48 21.55 17.21
N SER A 103 10.84 20.70 16.41
CA SER A 103 9.39 20.63 16.31
C SER A 103 8.66 20.28 17.61
N GLU A 104 9.31 19.56 18.55
CA GLU A 104 8.79 19.32 19.91
C GLU A 104 8.58 20.65 20.66
N TRP A 105 9.59 21.53 20.63
CA TRP A 105 9.49 22.84 21.30
C TRP A 105 8.48 23.75 20.59
N ILE A 106 8.49 23.80 19.26
CA ILE A 106 7.54 24.60 18.47
C ILE A 106 6.09 24.23 18.81
N SER A 107 5.78 22.94 18.89
CA SER A 107 4.41 22.50 19.17
C SER A 107 3.96 22.82 20.60
N LYS A 108 4.86 22.72 21.60
CA LYS A 108 4.57 23.18 22.97
C LYS A 108 4.36 24.70 23.04
N PHE A 109 5.15 25.45 22.28
CA PHE A 109 4.98 26.89 22.15
C PHE A 109 3.61 27.25 21.55
N ILE A 110 3.24 26.60 20.44
CA ILE A 110 1.91 26.77 19.82
C ILE A 110 0.79 26.38 20.79
N SER A 111 0.94 25.30 21.54
CA SER A 111 -0.06 24.90 22.54
C SER A 111 -0.28 25.98 23.61
N THR A 112 0.79 26.63 24.07
CA THR A 112 0.72 27.75 25.02
C THR A 112 0.04 28.97 24.40
N LEU A 113 0.40 29.32 23.15
CA LEU A 113 -0.25 30.40 22.41
C LEU A 113 -1.77 30.19 22.33
N LYS A 114 -2.23 28.96 22.08
CA LYS A 114 -3.67 28.65 22.07
C LYS A 114 -4.34 28.91 23.41
N TYR A 115 -3.68 28.55 24.52
CA TYR A 115 -4.28 28.74 25.84
C TYR A 115 -4.33 30.20 26.26
N GLU A 116 -3.29 30.98 25.96
CA GLU A 116 -3.22 32.40 26.33
C GLU A 116 -4.13 33.29 25.47
N ASN A 117 -4.44 32.88 24.23
CA ASN A 117 -5.15 33.70 23.24
C ASN A 117 -6.53 33.16 22.86
N LEU A 118 -7.10 32.26 23.67
CA LEU A 118 -8.26 31.43 23.32
C LEU A 118 -9.46 32.21 22.74
N ALA A 119 -9.77 33.39 23.27
CA ALA A 119 -10.92 34.20 22.82
C ALA A 119 -10.76 34.73 21.38
N SER A 120 -9.54 35.09 21.00
CA SER A 120 -9.22 35.65 19.68
C SER A 120 -8.87 34.61 18.61
N LEU A 121 -8.74 33.33 18.99
CA LEU A 121 -8.38 32.28 18.03
C LEU A 121 -9.48 32.07 17.00
N GLN A 122 -9.07 31.76 15.77
CA GLN A 122 -9.97 31.20 14.78
C GLN A 122 -10.04 29.69 14.97
N VAL A 123 -11.23 29.14 15.04
CA VAL A 123 -11.48 27.70 15.18
C VAL A 123 -12.24 27.15 13.99
N THR A 124 -11.90 25.93 13.61
CA THR A 124 -12.55 25.16 12.55
C THR A 124 -12.80 23.73 13.02
N TRP A 125 -13.90 23.13 12.58
CA TRP A 125 -14.23 21.75 12.85
C TRP A 125 -13.26 20.77 12.18
N ASN A 126 -12.81 19.76 12.92
CA ASN A 126 -11.85 18.76 12.44
C ASN A 126 -12.53 17.60 11.68
N SER A 127 -13.07 17.88 10.50
CA SER A 127 -13.83 16.93 9.66
C SER A 127 -13.06 15.64 9.33
N ASN A 128 -11.74 15.72 9.10
CA ASN A 128 -10.97 14.56 8.63
C ASN A 128 -10.66 13.51 9.71
N VAL A 129 -10.81 13.82 11.00
CA VAL A 129 -10.53 12.88 12.11
C VAL A 129 -11.74 12.57 12.97
N VAL A 130 -12.76 13.44 12.94
CA VAL A 130 -13.98 13.30 13.75
C VAL A 130 -15.05 12.56 12.99
N TYR A 131 -15.51 11.43 13.53
CA TYR A 131 -16.66 10.70 13.01
C TYR A 131 -17.80 10.66 14.04
N GLN A 132 -19.02 10.61 13.53
CA GLN A 132 -20.25 10.69 14.32
C GLN A 132 -21.05 9.39 14.19
N ASN A 133 -21.57 8.89 15.31
CA ASN A 133 -22.72 7.98 15.31
C ASN A 133 -23.95 8.69 15.92
N SER A 134 -25.06 7.98 16.10
CA SER A 134 -26.32 8.58 16.58
C SER A 134 -26.20 9.36 17.89
N ASN A 135 -25.24 9.01 18.76
CA ASN A 135 -25.16 9.54 20.13
C ASN A 135 -23.81 10.16 20.47
N PHE A 136 -22.77 9.91 19.68
CA PHE A 136 -21.39 10.24 20.04
C PHE A 136 -20.56 10.71 18.85
N LEU A 137 -19.67 11.64 19.15
CA LEU A 137 -18.56 12.03 18.30
C LEU A 137 -17.28 11.36 18.79
N TYR A 138 -16.51 10.86 17.85
CA TYR A 138 -15.26 10.17 18.10
C TYR A 138 -14.14 10.85 17.31
N ASN A 139 -13.01 11.09 17.96
CA ASN A 139 -11.79 11.53 17.29
C ASN A 139 -10.81 10.37 17.19
N ASN A 140 -10.44 9.96 15.97
CA ASN A 140 -9.50 8.87 15.70
C ASN A 140 -8.02 9.25 15.77
N TRP A 141 -7.69 10.53 15.94
CA TRP A 141 -6.32 11.01 16.00
C TRP A 141 -6.15 12.16 16.98
N THR A 142 -5.46 11.88 18.09
CA THR A 142 -5.15 12.84 19.14
C THR A 142 -3.65 12.86 19.37
N LEU A 143 -3.09 14.05 19.59
CA LEU A 143 -1.67 14.26 19.87
C LEU A 143 -1.29 14.03 21.35
N ASP A 144 -2.17 13.46 22.17
CA ASP A 144 -1.88 13.17 23.59
C ASP A 144 -1.06 11.87 23.74
N ASP A 145 0.16 12.00 24.27
CA ASP A 145 1.19 10.96 24.38
C ASP A 145 0.86 9.83 25.37
N LYS A 146 -0.11 10.02 26.28
CA LYS A 146 -0.31 9.08 27.40
C LYS A 146 -0.95 7.74 27.02
N LYS A 147 -1.45 7.59 25.79
CA LYS A 147 -2.09 6.34 25.34
C LYS A 147 -1.73 6.00 23.89
N LYS A 148 -1.20 4.79 23.67
CA LYS A 148 -0.76 4.31 22.34
C LYS A 148 -1.86 4.42 21.27
N PHE A 149 -3.13 4.21 21.62
CA PHE A 149 -4.30 4.47 20.77
C PHE A 149 -5.48 4.80 21.66
N ASN A 150 -6.01 6.02 21.61
CA ASN A 150 -7.27 6.33 22.26
C ASN A 150 -8.13 7.16 21.31
N THR A 151 -9.27 6.61 20.93
CA THR A 151 -10.36 7.40 20.39
C THR A 151 -10.91 8.28 21.52
N ASN A 152 -10.81 9.60 21.38
CA ASN A 152 -11.56 10.49 22.26
C ASN A 152 -13.03 10.40 21.87
N LYS A 153 -13.92 10.34 22.86
CA LYS A 153 -15.36 10.21 22.66
C LYS A 153 -16.10 11.24 23.49
N ILE A 154 -17.00 11.98 22.86
CA ILE A 154 -17.91 12.91 23.54
C ILE A 154 -19.35 12.63 23.11
N GLN A 155 -20.29 12.80 24.03
CA GLN A 155 -21.72 12.65 23.74
C GLN A 155 -22.23 13.88 23.00
N ILE A 156 -23.05 13.65 21.97
CA ILE A 156 -23.67 14.73 21.20
C ILE A 156 -24.74 15.42 22.04
N ASN A 157 -24.76 16.74 21.98
CA ASN A 157 -25.83 17.58 22.51
C ASN A 157 -26.05 18.77 21.57
N SER A 158 -27.12 19.52 21.79
CA SER A 158 -27.51 20.65 20.94
C SER A 158 -26.43 21.74 20.80
N LEU A 159 -25.64 21.98 21.85
CA LEU A 159 -24.54 22.93 21.81
C LEU A 159 -23.41 22.46 20.87
N LEU A 160 -23.04 21.18 20.93
CA LEU A 160 -22.01 20.61 20.06
C LEU A 160 -22.44 20.58 18.60
N GLU A 161 -23.70 20.25 18.31
CA GLU A 161 -24.26 20.31 16.95
C GLU A 161 -24.20 21.73 16.39
N ALA A 162 -24.56 22.72 17.20
CA ALA A 162 -24.48 24.13 16.79
C ALA A 162 -23.03 24.58 16.56
N ILE A 163 -22.09 24.18 17.42
CA ILE A 163 -20.65 24.44 17.22
C ILE A 163 -20.15 23.81 15.92
N GLN A 164 -20.51 22.55 15.64
CA GLN A 164 -20.11 21.84 14.42
C GLN A 164 -20.61 22.55 13.15
N VAL A 165 -21.83 23.09 13.17
CA VAL A 165 -22.40 23.85 12.05
C VAL A 165 -21.67 25.18 11.84
N HIS A 166 -21.51 25.97 12.91
CA HIS A 166 -20.94 27.32 12.81
C HIS A 166 -19.43 27.35 12.63
N ALA A 167 -18.72 26.35 13.14
CA ALA A 167 -17.28 26.18 12.98
C ALA A 167 -16.92 25.32 11.76
N LYS A 168 -17.86 25.03 10.85
CA LYS A 168 -17.54 24.33 9.60
C LYS A 168 -16.53 25.11 8.76
N ASN A 169 -16.62 26.44 8.80
CA ASN A 169 -15.63 27.36 8.26
C ASN A 169 -14.92 28.04 9.44
N ALA A 170 -13.72 28.57 9.19
CA ALA A 170 -12.97 29.32 10.21
C ALA A 170 -13.81 30.48 10.77
N VAL A 171 -13.93 30.52 12.09
CA VAL A 171 -14.69 31.53 12.85
C VAL A 171 -13.93 31.86 14.13
N THR A 172 -13.92 33.13 14.56
CA THR A 172 -13.30 33.45 15.86
C THR A 172 -14.15 32.90 17.01
N VAL A 173 -13.54 32.65 18.17
CA VAL A 173 -14.31 32.18 19.34
C VAL A 173 -15.32 33.23 19.82
N GLU A 174 -15.01 34.52 19.65
CA GLU A 174 -15.93 35.64 19.88
C GLU A 174 -17.12 35.62 18.91
N GLU A 175 -16.88 35.53 17.59
CA GLU A 175 -17.94 35.42 16.59
C GLU A 175 -18.78 34.15 16.76
N LEU A 176 -18.16 33.04 17.18
CA LEU A 176 -18.86 31.80 17.48
C LEU A 176 -19.83 32.00 18.66
N ALA A 177 -19.44 32.78 19.67
CA ALA A 177 -20.31 33.11 20.79
C ALA A 177 -21.56 33.87 20.31
N GLU A 178 -21.37 34.91 19.50
CA GLU A 178 -22.45 35.73 18.95
C GLU A 178 -23.44 34.88 18.14
N LYS A 179 -22.94 34.04 17.23
CA LYS A 179 -23.78 33.14 16.41
C LYS A 179 -24.56 32.12 17.25
N LEU A 180 -23.96 31.60 18.32
CA LEU A 180 -24.62 30.63 19.20
C LEU A 180 -25.72 31.29 20.05
N GLU A 181 -25.53 32.53 20.49
CA GLU A 181 -26.54 33.30 21.21
C GLU A 181 -27.74 33.65 20.31
N GLU A 182 -27.49 34.08 19.07
CA GLU A 182 -28.53 34.38 18.08
C GLU A 182 -29.42 33.16 17.78
N GLN A 183 -28.82 31.98 17.59
CA GLN A 183 -29.56 30.76 17.24
C GLN A 183 -30.35 30.18 18.42
N ASN A 184 -29.76 30.16 19.62
CA ASN A 184 -30.37 29.48 20.78
C ASN A 184 -31.30 30.38 21.60
N ARG A 185 -31.31 31.70 21.34
CA ARG A 185 -32.08 32.72 22.10
C ARG A 185 -31.85 32.68 23.61
N ILE A 186 -30.72 32.12 24.05
CA ILE A 186 -30.30 31.97 25.44
C ILE A 186 -28.88 32.51 25.53
N LEU A 187 -28.63 33.39 26.50
CA LEU A 187 -27.30 33.93 26.77
C LEU A 187 -26.41 32.80 27.31
N LEU A 188 -25.38 32.41 26.55
CA LEU A 188 -24.39 31.43 26.99
C LEU A 188 -23.22 32.20 27.63
N PRO A 189 -22.96 32.09 28.95
CA PRO A 189 -21.85 32.81 29.56
C PRO A 189 -20.54 32.52 28.82
N PHE A 190 -19.88 33.56 28.32
CA PHE A 190 -18.69 33.42 27.47
C PHE A 190 -17.59 32.55 28.12
N LYS A 191 -17.46 32.61 29.45
CA LYS A 191 -16.55 31.74 30.21
C LYS A 191 -16.85 30.23 30.07
N ILE A 192 -18.12 29.85 29.98
CA ILE A 192 -18.53 28.45 29.74
C ILE A 192 -18.15 28.05 28.32
N LEU A 193 -18.44 28.90 27.33
CA LEU A 193 -18.04 28.64 25.94
C LEU A 193 -16.53 28.47 25.80
N LEU A 194 -15.73 29.37 26.40
CA LEU A 194 -14.27 29.25 26.42
C LEU A 194 -13.82 27.90 27.01
N ASN A 195 -14.42 27.45 28.10
CA ASN A 195 -14.10 26.12 28.67
C ASN A 195 -14.47 24.97 27.73
N VAL A 196 -15.62 25.04 27.06
CA VAL A 196 -16.05 24.04 26.07
C VAL A 196 -15.10 24.03 24.88
N VAL A 197 -14.81 25.17 24.28
CA VAL A 197 -13.89 25.31 23.15
C VAL A 197 -12.49 24.81 23.54
N LYS A 198 -12.00 25.14 24.74
CA LYS A 198 -10.74 24.62 25.28
C LYS A 198 -10.72 23.09 25.33
N GLN A 199 -11.80 22.47 25.81
CA GLN A 199 -11.92 21.01 25.84
C GLN A 199 -11.99 20.40 24.44
N LEU A 200 -12.68 21.04 23.51
CA LEU A 200 -12.79 20.59 22.11
C LEU A 200 -11.45 20.69 21.36
N ILE A 201 -10.69 21.78 21.55
CA ILE A 201 -9.34 21.94 21.02
C ILE A 201 -8.41 20.88 21.62
N HIS A 202 -8.41 20.70 22.94
CA HIS A 202 -7.59 19.68 23.60
C HIS A 202 -7.97 18.26 23.16
N GLY A 203 -9.26 18.00 22.94
CA GLY A 203 -9.77 16.74 22.42
C GLY A 203 -9.56 16.54 20.92
N GLY A 204 -9.07 17.55 20.19
CA GLY A 204 -8.83 17.55 18.74
C GLY A 204 -10.09 17.61 17.87
N TYR A 205 -11.24 17.98 18.44
CA TYR A 205 -12.50 18.17 17.71
C TYR A 205 -12.56 19.50 16.96
N LEU A 206 -11.94 20.53 17.56
CA LEU A 206 -11.68 21.82 16.93
C LEU A 206 -10.20 21.97 16.67
N ILE A 207 -9.87 22.63 15.57
CA ILE A 207 -8.53 23.02 15.18
C ILE A 207 -8.46 24.53 15.13
N THR A 208 -7.29 25.09 15.40
CA THR A 208 -7.05 26.52 15.42
C THR A 208 -6.26 26.98 14.20
N ASP A 209 -6.29 28.27 13.89
CA ASP A 209 -5.42 28.90 12.90
C ASP A 209 -3.91 28.69 13.18
N LEU A 210 -3.55 28.51 14.46
CA LEU A 210 -2.17 28.22 14.88
C LEU A 210 -1.71 26.78 14.54
N ASP A 211 -2.61 25.84 14.32
CA ASP A 211 -2.24 24.44 14.03
C ASP A 211 -1.48 24.29 12.71
N ASN A 212 -1.85 25.08 11.70
CA ASN A 212 -1.17 25.07 10.40
C ASN A 212 0.28 25.59 10.48
N LEU A 213 0.57 26.42 11.48
CA LEU A 213 1.90 26.99 11.67
C LEU A 213 2.89 25.96 12.22
N THR A 214 2.42 24.84 12.79
CA THR A 214 3.28 23.74 13.24
C THR A 214 4.05 23.10 12.08
N PHE A 215 3.55 23.23 10.85
CA PHE A 215 4.15 22.64 9.65
C PHE A 215 5.24 23.52 9.03
N ILE A 216 5.33 24.79 9.43
CA ILE A 216 6.26 25.74 8.83
C ILE A 216 7.70 25.42 9.24
N GLN A 217 8.61 25.29 8.26
CA GLN A 217 10.05 25.06 8.52
C GLN A 217 10.78 26.31 9.04
N ASP A 218 10.23 27.50 8.79
CA ASP A 218 10.80 28.79 9.18
C ASP A 218 10.11 29.37 10.41
N PHE A 219 10.84 29.38 11.53
CA PHE A 219 10.37 29.98 12.79
C PHE A 219 10.00 31.46 12.66
N GLU A 220 10.62 32.18 11.73
CA GLU A 220 10.32 33.60 11.48
C GLU A 220 8.89 33.81 10.95
N LEU A 221 8.41 32.90 10.11
CA LEU A 221 7.04 32.96 9.58
C LEU A 221 6.00 32.73 10.67
N LEU A 222 6.27 31.81 11.61
CA LEU A 222 5.42 31.59 12.78
C LEU A 222 5.34 32.87 13.63
N ILE A 223 6.47 33.49 13.95
CA ILE A 223 6.49 34.69 14.79
C ILE A 223 5.82 35.88 14.08
N ARG A 224 6.04 36.06 12.77
CA ARG A 224 5.34 37.10 11.98
C ARG A 224 3.84 36.94 12.06
N TYR A 225 3.33 35.71 11.91
CA TYR A 225 1.90 35.44 12.01
C TYR A 225 1.35 35.79 13.40
N VAL A 226 2.05 35.40 14.46
CA VAL A 226 1.67 35.70 15.86
C VAL A 226 1.67 37.21 16.12
N GLU A 227 2.65 37.94 15.57
CA GLU A 227 2.72 39.41 15.62
C GLU A 227 1.58 40.08 14.86
N GLU A 228 1.28 39.64 13.62
CA GLU A 228 0.19 40.17 12.78
C GLU A 228 -1.19 39.97 13.42
N LYS A 229 -1.39 38.85 14.13
CA LYS A 229 -2.62 38.54 14.86
C LYS A 229 -2.71 39.19 16.25
N ASN A 230 -1.67 39.90 16.69
CA ASN A 230 -1.57 40.50 18.02
C ASN A 230 -1.75 39.50 19.18
N TYR A 231 -1.34 38.24 18.98
CA TYR A 231 -1.38 37.26 20.07
C TYR A 231 -0.34 37.59 21.16
N SER A 232 -0.67 37.27 22.41
CA SER A 232 0.23 37.32 23.56
C SER A 232 1.30 36.24 23.45
N PHE A 233 2.56 36.64 23.63
CA PHE A 233 3.74 35.76 23.66
C PHE A 233 4.95 36.48 24.29
N PRO A 234 6.02 35.77 24.73
CA PRO A 234 7.20 36.38 25.37
C PRO A 234 8.12 37.09 24.37
N LYS A 235 7.73 38.29 23.91
CA LYS A 235 8.39 39.08 22.85
C LYS A 235 9.90 39.27 23.04
N ASP A 236 10.35 39.64 24.23
CA ASP A 236 11.76 39.93 24.49
C ASP A 236 12.65 38.69 24.39
N ALA A 237 12.21 37.56 24.96
CA ALA A 237 12.93 36.29 24.88
C ALA A 237 13.00 35.80 23.42
N ILE A 238 11.89 35.89 22.67
CA ILE A 238 11.85 35.50 21.26
C ILE A 238 12.76 36.39 20.40
N LYS A 239 12.82 37.70 20.65
CA LYS A 239 13.75 38.61 19.95
C LYS A 239 15.22 38.22 20.18
N GLN A 240 15.56 37.82 21.40
CA GLN A 240 16.89 37.31 21.73
C GLN A 240 17.16 35.96 21.01
N ILE A 241 16.21 35.02 21.03
CA ILE A 241 16.29 33.73 20.31
C ILE A 241 16.58 33.95 18.83
N ARG A 242 15.81 34.82 18.15
CA ARG A 242 15.99 35.16 16.72
C ARG A 242 17.39 35.67 16.42
N THR A 243 17.90 36.55 17.28
CA THR A 243 19.25 37.11 17.16
C THR A 243 20.33 36.03 17.30
N LEU A 244 20.18 35.13 18.29
CA LEU A 244 21.14 34.05 18.53
C LEU A 244 21.13 33.01 17.40
N ILE A 245 19.95 32.63 16.89
CA ILE A 245 19.82 31.73 15.73
C ILE A 245 20.50 32.34 14.50
N LYS A 246 20.21 33.62 14.19
CA LYS A 246 20.83 34.31 13.07
C LYS A 246 22.37 34.34 13.18
N ASN A 247 22.90 34.49 14.40
CA ASN A 247 24.34 34.45 14.65
C ASN A 247 24.94 33.06 14.48
N GLN A 248 24.18 31.99 14.73
CA GLN A 248 24.63 30.60 14.52
C GLN A 248 24.49 30.11 13.07
N ASN A 249 23.59 30.72 12.28
CA ASN A 249 23.38 30.41 10.87
C ASN A 249 24.50 31.01 10.00
N ASN A 250 25.70 30.45 10.17
CA ASN A 250 26.92 30.91 9.54
C ASN A 250 27.80 29.71 9.16
N SER A 251 29.02 29.99 8.73
CA SER A 251 30.02 28.95 8.50
C SER A 251 30.38 28.19 9.78
N ILE A 252 30.70 26.91 9.69
CA ILE A 252 31.08 26.06 10.84
C ILE A 252 32.29 26.64 11.60
N SER A 253 33.20 27.34 10.92
CA SER A 253 34.28 28.08 11.57
C SER A 253 33.79 29.09 12.62
N LYS A 254 32.67 29.78 12.36
CA LYS A 254 32.05 30.80 13.23
C LYS A 254 30.98 30.25 14.19
N PHE A 255 30.50 29.02 13.97
CA PHE A 255 29.56 28.33 14.86
C PHE A 255 30.15 28.15 16.28
N ASN A 256 29.36 28.38 17.33
CA ASN A 256 29.85 28.41 18.71
C ASN A 256 28.91 27.64 19.67
N ILE A 257 29.46 26.61 20.34
CA ILE A 257 28.75 25.75 21.30
C ILE A 257 28.18 26.54 22.48
N ASP A 258 28.88 27.56 22.99
CA ASP A 258 28.38 28.37 24.11
C ASP A 258 27.14 29.19 23.74
N THR A 259 27.08 29.65 22.49
CA THR A 259 25.90 30.34 21.97
C THR A 259 24.72 29.38 21.87
N VAL A 260 24.95 28.12 21.45
CA VAL A 260 23.94 27.08 21.42
C VAL A 260 23.45 26.75 22.83
N ASN A 261 24.34 26.55 23.80
CA ASN A 261 23.98 26.34 25.21
C ASN A 261 23.14 27.50 25.78
N LYS A 262 23.47 28.75 25.42
CA LYS A 262 22.66 29.93 25.81
C LYS A 262 21.28 29.90 25.16
N LEU A 263 21.21 29.51 23.89
CA LEU A 263 19.96 29.38 23.14
C LEU A 263 19.05 28.30 23.76
N GLU A 264 19.59 27.11 24.06
CA GLU A 264 18.85 26.03 24.73
C GLU A 264 18.35 26.45 26.11
N LYS A 265 19.18 27.14 26.92
CA LYS A 265 18.73 27.68 28.21
C LYS A 265 17.59 28.69 28.07
N LEU A 266 17.64 29.55 27.06
CA LEU A 266 16.59 30.54 26.80
C LEU A 266 15.29 29.86 26.34
N LEU A 267 15.38 28.86 25.47
CA LEU A 267 14.24 28.03 25.06
C LEU A 267 13.65 27.26 26.25
N ALA A 268 14.51 26.68 27.11
CA ALA A 268 14.12 25.97 28.33
C ALA A 268 13.41 26.87 29.36
N SER A 269 13.77 28.16 29.40
CA SER A 269 13.13 29.13 30.30
C SER A 269 11.67 29.43 29.91
N ILE A 270 11.30 29.22 28.65
CA ILE A 270 9.93 29.33 28.16
C ILE A 270 9.22 27.98 28.35
N HIS A 271 9.80 26.89 27.82
CA HIS A 271 9.23 25.54 27.91
C HIS A 271 10.30 24.47 28.11
N ASN A 272 10.04 23.52 29.00
CA ASN A 272 10.91 22.37 29.21
C ASN A 272 10.63 21.27 28.17
N CYS A 273 11.67 20.85 27.45
CA CYS A 273 11.62 19.84 26.39
C CYS A 273 12.81 18.89 26.51
N GLU A 274 12.71 17.74 25.87
CA GLU A 274 13.88 16.88 25.68
C GLU A 274 14.76 17.42 24.54
N HIS A 275 14.14 17.93 23.47
CA HIS A 275 14.81 18.46 22.30
C HIS A 275 14.43 19.92 22.06
N TYR A 276 15.44 20.76 21.82
CA TYR A 276 15.27 22.21 21.64
C TYR A 276 15.64 22.69 20.25
N LEU A 277 16.70 22.11 19.67
CA LEU A 277 17.30 22.57 18.43
C LEU A 277 17.55 21.40 17.50
N ARG A 278 17.51 21.70 16.21
CA ARG A 278 17.93 20.80 15.14
C ARG A 278 18.98 21.50 14.27
N PHE A 279 19.89 20.70 13.71
CA PHE A 279 21.02 21.21 12.95
C PHE A 279 21.10 20.49 11.60
N ASP A 280 21.16 21.27 10.53
CA ASP A 280 21.47 20.81 9.18
C ASP A 280 22.71 21.58 8.66
N SER A 281 23.33 21.07 7.59
CA SER A 281 24.45 21.75 6.96
C SER A 281 24.42 21.66 5.44
N GLU A 282 24.99 22.67 4.79
CA GLU A 282 25.08 22.79 3.33
C GLU A 282 26.54 22.87 2.89
N THR A 283 26.89 22.04 1.91
CA THR A 283 28.25 21.95 1.36
C THR A 283 28.57 23.24 0.62
N ASN A 284 29.73 23.83 0.89
CA ASN A 284 30.20 24.98 0.17
C ASN A 284 30.99 24.53 -1.07
N VAL A 285 30.32 24.47 -2.22
CA VAL A 285 30.90 24.00 -3.48
C VAL A 285 31.52 25.17 -4.24
N ILE A 286 32.81 25.07 -4.55
CA ILE A 286 33.56 26.03 -5.37
C ILE A 286 33.25 25.81 -6.85
N ASN A 287 33.28 24.54 -7.28
CA ASN A 287 33.03 24.16 -8.65
C ASN A 287 32.36 22.78 -8.69
N LEU A 288 31.34 22.65 -9.54
CA LEU A 288 30.72 21.38 -9.87
C LEU A 288 30.85 21.20 -11.38
N ASP A 289 31.75 20.32 -11.80
CA ASP A 289 32.00 20.03 -13.21
C ASP A 289 31.77 18.54 -13.44
N LEU A 290 30.55 18.22 -13.87
CA LEU A 290 30.10 16.86 -14.19
C LEU A 290 29.44 16.86 -15.56
N ASP A 291 29.84 15.93 -16.43
CA ASP A 291 29.16 15.72 -17.71
C ASP A 291 27.88 14.88 -17.52
N LYS A 292 26.72 15.56 -17.64
CA LYS A 292 25.41 14.90 -17.64
C LYS A 292 25.31 13.84 -18.75
N GLY A 293 25.86 14.09 -19.94
CA GLY A 293 25.76 13.18 -21.09
C GLY A 293 26.43 11.83 -20.83
N LEU A 294 27.66 11.86 -20.29
CA LEU A 294 28.39 10.67 -19.85
C LEU A 294 27.64 9.89 -18.74
N ILE A 295 27.13 10.60 -17.73
CA ILE A 295 26.39 9.99 -16.62
C ILE A 295 25.10 9.34 -17.13
N GLU A 296 24.33 10.06 -17.94
CA GLU A 296 23.08 9.56 -18.52
C GLU A 296 23.32 8.32 -19.39
N LYS A 297 24.35 8.33 -20.23
CA LYS A 297 24.74 7.18 -21.06
C LYS A 297 25.03 5.92 -20.22
N THR A 298 25.59 6.09 -19.03
CA THR A 298 25.96 4.98 -18.14
C THR A 298 24.78 4.49 -17.31
N LEU A 299 24.02 5.40 -16.70
CA LEU A 299 22.96 5.07 -15.75
C LEU A 299 21.62 4.74 -16.41
N LEU A 300 21.32 5.30 -17.59
CA LEU A 300 20.03 5.10 -18.25
C LEU A 300 19.77 3.63 -18.65
N PRO A 301 20.75 2.86 -19.17
CA PRO A 301 20.60 1.42 -19.38
C PRO A 301 20.22 0.66 -18.10
N PHE A 302 20.83 1.00 -16.96
CA PHE A 302 20.53 0.40 -15.68
C PHE A 302 19.12 0.73 -15.19
N VAL A 303 18.71 2.00 -15.26
CA VAL A 303 17.34 2.41 -14.88
C VAL A 303 16.29 1.72 -15.76
N ASN A 304 16.54 1.61 -17.07
CA ASN A 304 15.66 0.89 -17.99
C ASN A 304 15.63 -0.63 -17.70
N PHE A 305 16.77 -1.22 -17.31
CA PHE A 305 16.85 -2.61 -16.88
C PHE A 305 15.98 -2.84 -15.65
N LEU A 306 16.16 -2.08 -14.57
CA LEU A 306 15.31 -2.17 -13.37
C LEU A 306 13.82 -2.01 -13.69
N SER A 307 13.48 -1.07 -14.56
CA SER A 307 12.10 -0.82 -14.99
C SER A 307 11.45 -2.02 -15.69
N THR A 308 12.24 -2.78 -16.46
CA THR A 308 11.77 -4.00 -17.12
C THR A 308 11.36 -5.08 -16.12
N TYR A 309 12.06 -5.16 -14.98
CA TYR A 309 11.74 -6.10 -13.89
C TYR A 309 10.59 -5.63 -13.00
N ALA A 310 10.51 -4.33 -12.76
CA ALA A 310 9.46 -3.70 -11.97
C ALA A 310 8.06 -4.11 -12.45
N ILE A 311 7.88 -4.14 -13.78
CA ILE A 311 6.61 -4.41 -14.46
C ILE A 311 5.95 -5.74 -14.02
N ARG A 312 6.72 -6.66 -13.45
CA ARG A 312 6.32 -8.05 -13.32
C ARG A 312 6.10 -8.52 -11.86
N VAL A 313 6.29 -7.64 -10.88
CA VAL A 313 6.21 -7.98 -9.46
C VAL A 313 4.74 -8.13 -9.02
N PRO A 314 4.37 -9.19 -8.27
CA PRO A 314 3.03 -9.33 -7.74
C PRO A 314 2.75 -8.21 -6.74
N VAL A 315 1.51 -7.76 -6.72
CA VAL A 315 1.06 -6.90 -5.63
C VAL A 315 1.00 -7.73 -4.35
N SER A 316 1.43 -7.15 -3.23
CA SER A 316 1.49 -7.86 -1.94
C SER A 316 0.16 -8.52 -1.57
N ASP A 317 0.20 -9.62 -0.79
CA ASP A 317 -0.98 -10.32 -0.29
C ASP A 317 -1.98 -9.40 0.41
N ARG A 318 -1.49 -8.42 1.19
CA ARG A 318 -2.33 -7.35 1.76
C ARG A 318 -3.16 -6.65 0.69
N TYR A 319 -2.53 -6.15 -0.37
CA TYR A 319 -3.21 -5.43 -1.44
C TYR A 319 -4.22 -6.32 -2.19
N GLN A 320 -3.90 -7.59 -2.43
CA GLN A 320 -4.83 -8.54 -3.04
C GLN A 320 -6.02 -8.84 -2.13
N ALA A 321 -5.79 -8.99 -0.83
CA ALA A 321 -6.85 -9.14 0.17
C ALA A 321 -7.75 -7.90 0.25
N ASP A 322 -7.17 -6.70 0.15
CA ASP A 322 -7.91 -5.44 0.10
C ASP A 322 -8.82 -5.37 -1.15
N ILE A 323 -8.30 -5.76 -2.33
CA ILE A 323 -9.09 -5.85 -3.57
C ILE A 323 -10.20 -6.89 -3.41
N HIS A 324 -9.89 -8.06 -2.87
CA HIS A 324 -10.85 -9.14 -2.70
C HIS A 324 -12.01 -8.70 -1.79
N PHE A 325 -11.68 -8.13 -0.62
CA PHE A 325 -12.67 -7.55 0.28
C PHE A 325 -13.54 -6.50 -0.42
N PHE A 326 -12.92 -5.60 -1.19
CA PHE A 326 -13.69 -4.59 -1.92
C PHE A 326 -14.68 -5.24 -2.88
N LYS A 327 -14.21 -6.17 -3.72
CA LYS A 327 -15.04 -6.82 -4.73
C LYS A 327 -16.16 -7.64 -4.11
N GLU A 328 -15.86 -8.36 -3.03
CA GLU A 328 -16.84 -9.18 -2.30
C GLU A 328 -17.96 -8.32 -1.72
N LYS A 329 -17.62 -7.17 -1.13
CA LYS A 329 -18.58 -6.33 -0.41
C LYS A 329 -19.29 -5.29 -1.28
N TYR A 330 -18.59 -4.73 -2.27
CA TYR A 330 -19.05 -3.57 -3.04
C TYR A 330 -19.18 -3.85 -4.54
N GLY A 331 -18.75 -5.02 -5.02
CA GLY A 331 -18.84 -5.40 -6.43
C GLY A 331 -18.16 -4.39 -7.37
N ASN A 332 -18.82 -4.10 -8.49
CA ASN A 332 -18.36 -3.12 -9.48
C ASN A 332 -19.04 -1.76 -9.27
N SER A 333 -18.75 -1.10 -8.15
CA SER A 333 -19.31 0.20 -7.79
C SER A 333 -18.24 1.17 -7.30
N LYS A 334 -18.57 2.46 -7.34
CA LYS A 334 -17.81 3.53 -6.71
C LYS A 334 -18.37 3.78 -5.31
N VAL A 335 -17.53 3.72 -4.28
CA VAL A 335 -17.94 3.88 -2.88
C VAL A 335 -17.33 5.18 -2.34
N LYS A 336 -18.07 5.93 -1.53
CA LYS A 336 -17.47 7.04 -0.75
C LYS A 336 -16.40 6.47 0.16
N PHE A 337 -15.24 7.12 0.22
CA PHE A 337 -14.07 6.62 0.92
C PHE A 337 -14.35 6.34 2.41
N LEU A 338 -15.03 7.24 3.11
CA LEU A 338 -15.32 7.07 4.53
C LEU A 338 -16.27 5.89 4.81
N ASP A 339 -17.25 5.65 3.93
CA ASP A 339 -18.19 4.52 4.05
C ASP A 339 -17.48 3.18 3.82
N PHE A 340 -16.57 3.14 2.85
CA PHE A 340 -15.68 2.00 2.65
C PHE A 340 -14.78 1.79 3.88
N TYR A 341 -14.08 2.83 4.33
CA TYR A 341 -13.03 2.73 5.34
C TYR A 341 -13.58 2.26 6.69
N LYS A 342 -14.80 2.70 7.06
CA LYS A 342 -15.50 2.23 8.27
C LYS A 342 -15.64 0.70 8.31
N ASN A 343 -15.89 0.08 7.17
CA ASN A 343 -16.00 -1.38 7.07
C ASN A 343 -14.64 -2.05 6.95
N TYR A 344 -13.72 -1.44 6.20
CA TYR A 344 -12.35 -1.94 6.01
C TYR A 344 -11.58 -2.07 7.33
N GLN A 345 -11.80 -1.14 8.27
CA GLN A 345 -11.19 -1.19 9.62
C GLN A 345 -11.41 -2.52 10.34
N LEU A 346 -12.53 -3.22 10.10
CA LEU A 346 -12.86 -4.49 10.75
C LEU A 346 -11.95 -5.65 10.32
N ILE A 347 -11.33 -5.54 9.13
CA ILE A 347 -10.49 -6.59 8.55
C ILE A 347 -9.03 -6.15 8.37
N ARG A 348 -8.74 -4.87 8.60
CA ARG A 348 -7.44 -4.25 8.32
C ARG A 348 -6.29 -4.99 8.99
N GLU A 349 -6.39 -5.28 10.30
CA GLU A 349 -5.32 -5.96 11.04
C GLU A 349 -5.01 -7.35 10.48
N LYS A 350 -6.06 -8.11 10.12
CA LYS A 350 -5.94 -9.41 9.48
C LYS A 350 -5.20 -9.28 8.14
N ASN A 351 -5.60 -8.33 7.29
CA ASN A 351 -4.95 -8.11 6.00
C ASN A 351 -3.50 -7.62 6.13
N CYS A 352 -3.21 -6.75 7.10
CA CYS A 352 -1.85 -6.27 7.38
C CYS A 352 -0.92 -7.38 7.88
N SER A 353 -1.46 -8.40 8.55
CA SER A 353 -0.69 -9.55 9.04
C SER A 353 -0.37 -10.60 7.97
N LEU A 354 -0.91 -10.47 6.76
CA LEU A 354 -0.67 -11.44 5.69
C LEU A 354 0.78 -11.37 5.21
N GLU A 355 1.49 -12.48 5.38
CA GLU A 355 2.80 -12.66 4.77
C GLU A 355 2.66 -12.66 3.25
N ARG A 356 3.58 -11.96 2.58
CA ARG A 356 3.64 -11.95 1.12
C ARG A 356 3.99 -13.35 0.61
N LYS A 357 3.11 -13.95 -0.20
CA LYS A 357 3.43 -15.17 -0.95
C LYS A 357 4.38 -14.86 -2.10
N THR A 358 5.35 -15.73 -2.29
CA THR A 358 6.28 -15.64 -3.41
C THR A 358 5.54 -15.93 -4.71
N SER A 359 5.50 -14.97 -5.64
CA SER A 359 4.94 -15.22 -6.97
C SER A 359 5.78 -16.23 -7.75
N ASP A 360 5.18 -16.85 -8.77
CA ASP A 360 5.90 -17.75 -9.67
C ASP A 360 7.04 -17.04 -10.43
N LEU A 361 6.94 -15.73 -10.64
CA LEU A 361 8.04 -14.96 -11.19
C LEU A 361 9.17 -14.75 -10.17
N GLU A 362 8.85 -14.35 -8.94
CA GLU A 362 9.86 -14.23 -7.88
C GLU A 362 10.61 -15.55 -7.70
N LYS A 363 9.91 -16.69 -7.80
CA LYS A 363 10.53 -18.03 -7.81
C LYS A 363 11.49 -18.19 -9.00
N LYS A 364 11.10 -17.78 -10.21
CA LYS A 364 11.96 -17.82 -11.40
C LYS A 364 13.18 -16.90 -11.28
N ILE A 365 13.00 -15.66 -10.80
CA ILE A 365 14.09 -14.71 -10.52
C ILE A 365 15.04 -15.31 -9.49
N LYS A 366 14.49 -15.83 -8.38
CA LYS A 366 15.27 -16.52 -7.35
C LYS A 366 16.05 -17.69 -7.94
N MET A 367 15.45 -18.50 -8.80
CA MET A 367 16.12 -19.64 -9.43
C MET A 367 17.28 -19.22 -10.34
N GLN A 368 17.11 -18.18 -11.17
CA GLN A 368 18.20 -17.69 -12.02
C GLN A 368 19.32 -17.02 -11.22
N LEU A 369 18.98 -16.19 -10.22
CA LEU A 369 19.97 -15.59 -9.33
C LEU A 369 20.71 -16.66 -8.52
N LEU A 370 20.00 -17.70 -8.05
CA LEU A 370 20.61 -18.85 -7.38
C LEU A 370 21.55 -19.60 -8.33
N ALA A 371 21.17 -19.79 -9.60
CA ALA A 371 22.03 -20.42 -10.60
C ALA A 371 23.30 -19.57 -10.89
N LEU A 372 23.16 -18.26 -11.04
CA LEU A 372 24.29 -17.34 -11.24
C LEU A 372 25.24 -17.36 -10.03
N THR A 373 24.71 -17.18 -8.83
CA THR A 373 25.49 -17.19 -7.58
C THR A 373 26.16 -18.54 -7.34
N SER A 374 25.46 -19.66 -7.59
CA SER A 374 26.03 -21.01 -7.47
C SER A 374 27.12 -21.27 -8.51
N THR A 375 26.92 -20.82 -9.75
CA THR A 375 27.94 -20.93 -10.81
C THR A 375 29.19 -20.11 -10.47
N ALA A 376 28.99 -18.90 -9.95
CA ALA A 376 30.08 -18.05 -9.48
C ALA A 376 30.85 -18.73 -8.33
N ALA A 377 30.14 -19.26 -7.33
CA ALA A 377 30.75 -20.01 -6.24
C ALA A 377 31.55 -21.22 -6.74
N TYR A 378 30.99 -22.03 -7.64
CA TYR A 378 31.66 -23.19 -8.24
C TYR A 378 32.92 -22.82 -9.02
N ARG A 379 32.91 -21.67 -9.71
CA ARG A 379 34.04 -21.17 -10.49
C ARG A 379 34.98 -20.26 -9.70
N HIS A 380 34.77 -20.10 -8.40
CA HIS A 380 35.50 -19.17 -7.54
C HIS A 380 35.51 -17.72 -8.06
N LEU A 381 34.44 -17.31 -8.75
CA LEU A 381 34.25 -15.93 -9.19
C LEU A 381 33.83 -15.07 -8.00
N LYS A 382 34.48 -13.92 -7.85
CA LYS A 382 34.18 -12.94 -6.79
C LYS A 382 33.02 -12.01 -7.18
N GLU A 383 32.60 -12.03 -8.44
CA GLU A 383 31.56 -11.15 -8.99
C GLU A 383 30.58 -11.88 -9.91
N ILE A 384 29.37 -11.32 -10.03
CA ILE A 384 28.33 -11.70 -10.97
C ILE A 384 27.76 -10.46 -11.66
N ASP A 385 27.49 -10.57 -12.96
CA ASP A 385 26.81 -9.52 -13.73
C ASP A 385 25.37 -9.92 -14.03
N ILE A 386 24.43 -9.12 -13.53
CA ILE A 386 22.99 -9.35 -13.71
C ILE A 386 22.47 -8.86 -15.07
N ALA A 387 23.27 -8.16 -15.87
CA ALA A 387 22.88 -7.78 -17.24
C ALA A 387 22.52 -8.99 -18.12
N ASN A 388 23.09 -10.16 -17.81
CA ASN A 388 22.84 -11.43 -18.50
C ASN A 388 21.58 -12.18 -18.04
N LEU A 389 20.82 -11.62 -17.10
CA LEU A 389 19.54 -12.20 -16.72
C LEU A 389 18.55 -12.11 -17.89
N HIS A 390 18.14 -13.28 -18.41
CA HIS A 390 17.20 -13.40 -19.52
C HIS A 390 15.96 -14.15 -19.08
N PHE A 391 14.81 -13.50 -19.25
CA PHE A 391 13.51 -14.05 -18.90
C PHE A 391 12.60 -14.02 -20.13
N GLU A 392 12.70 -15.06 -20.97
CA GLU A 392 11.83 -15.25 -22.13
C GLU A 392 10.35 -15.35 -21.69
N ASP A 393 9.44 -14.80 -22.51
CA ASP A 393 7.98 -14.96 -22.45
C ASP A 393 7.17 -14.39 -21.27
N LEU A 394 7.72 -13.49 -20.46
CA LEU A 394 6.99 -12.90 -19.33
C LEU A 394 6.50 -11.48 -19.66
N LYS A 395 5.34 -11.34 -20.31
CA LYS A 395 4.66 -10.03 -20.41
C LYS A 395 3.71 -9.86 -19.22
N ILE A 396 3.90 -8.81 -18.43
CA ILE A 396 2.92 -8.33 -17.44
C ILE A 396 2.67 -6.84 -17.71
N GLU A 397 1.47 -6.37 -17.42
CA GLU A 397 0.87 -5.12 -17.89
C GLU A 397 0.90 -4.00 -16.83
N SER A 398 1.78 -4.06 -15.83
CA SER A 398 1.80 -3.02 -14.80
C SER A 398 2.46 -1.73 -15.28
N GLU A 399 1.94 -0.60 -14.81
CA GLU A 399 2.43 0.73 -15.19
C GLU A 399 3.73 1.05 -14.44
N ILE A 400 4.70 1.61 -15.13
CA ILE A 400 5.95 2.07 -14.53
C ILE A 400 5.75 3.44 -13.86
N SER A 401 6.52 3.70 -12.80
CA SER A 401 6.48 5.00 -12.11
C SER A 401 6.88 6.13 -13.06
N PRO A 402 6.16 7.26 -13.14
CA PRO A 402 6.54 8.39 -13.98
C PRO A 402 7.91 9.00 -13.65
N THR A 403 8.38 8.81 -12.41
CA THR A 403 9.60 9.40 -11.88
C THR A 403 10.39 8.41 -11.02
N ILE A 404 11.72 8.53 -11.05
CA ILE A 404 12.66 7.68 -10.30
C ILE A 404 13.79 8.55 -9.77
N GLN A 405 14.25 8.22 -8.57
CA GLN A 405 15.45 8.77 -7.98
C GLN A 405 16.42 7.63 -7.62
N SER A 406 17.70 7.76 -7.97
CA SER A 406 18.74 6.74 -7.70
C SER A 406 20.01 7.38 -7.15
N CYS A 407 20.68 6.69 -6.24
CA CYS A 407 21.75 7.23 -5.39
C CYS A 407 23.05 6.45 -5.56
N PHE A 408 24.13 7.13 -5.94
CA PHE A 408 25.43 6.51 -6.25
C PHE A 408 26.60 7.20 -5.54
N TYR A 409 27.63 6.42 -5.21
CA TYR A 409 29.00 6.90 -5.00
C TYR A 409 29.70 6.98 -6.36
N LEU A 410 30.47 8.04 -6.58
CA LEU A 410 31.21 8.28 -7.82
C LEU A 410 32.71 8.34 -7.54
N GLU A 411 33.46 7.60 -8.35
CA GLU A 411 34.92 7.57 -8.36
C GLU A 411 35.42 7.91 -9.77
N SER A 412 36.55 8.60 -9.88
CA SER A 412 37.21 8.88 -11.16
C SER A 412 38.58 8.23 -11.18
N LYS A 413 38.82 7.36 -12.18
CA LYS A 413 40.11 6.72 -12.41
C LYS A 413 40.53 6.95 -13.85
N ASN A 414 41.67 7.62 -14.05
CA ASN A 414 42.19 7.96 -15.39
C ASN A 414 41.16 8.70 -16.28
N GLY A 415 40.29 9.52 -15.69
CA GLY A 415 39.24 10.26 -16.40
C GLY A 415 37.96 9.47 -16.69
N GLN A 416 37.89 8.18 -16.33
CA GLN A 416 36.69 7.37 -16.42
C GLN A 416 35.92 7.39 -15.08
N LEU A 417 34.61 7.66 -15.15
CA LEU A 417 33.71 7.60 -14.02
C LEU A 417 33.25 6.17 -13.73
N ASN A 418 33.37 5.75 -12.48
CA ASN A 418 32.82 4.51 -11.96
C ASN A 418 31.67 4.80 -11.00
N PHE A 419 30.66 3.95 -11.02
CA PHE A 419 29.42 4.14 -10.26
C PHE A 419 29.18 2.96 -9.33
N SER A 420 28.98 3.26 -8.05
CA SER A 420 28.64 2.27 -7.03
C SER A 420 27.34 2.67 -6.36
N LEU A 421 26.33 1.79 -6.39
CA LEU A 421 25.03 2.04 -5.81
C LEU A 421 25.15 2.15 -4.29
N THR A 422 24.53 3.17 -3.72
CA THR A 422 24.53 3.35 -2.27
C THR A 422 23.63 2.32 -1.57
N PRO A 423 23.78 2.11 -0.25
CA PRO A 423 22.89 1.21 0.50
C PRO A 423 21.40 1.54 0.41
N TYR A 424 21.04 2.81 0.18
CA TYR A 424 19.65 3.23 -0.02
C TYR A 424 19.14 2.92 -1.43
N ALA A 425 20.05 2.84 -2.42
CA ALA A 425 19.82 2.65 -3.85
C ALA A 425 18.99 3.74 -4.53
N GLY A 426 17.81 4.07 -4.00
CA GLY A 426 16.90 5.03 -4.59
C GLY A 426 15.45 4.81 -4.20
N ASN A 427 14.54 5.50 -4.87
CA ASN A 427 13.10 5.33 -4.69
C ASN A 427 12.33 5.64 -5.98
N SER A 428 11.06 5.24 -6.02
CA SER A 428 10.10 5.76 -6.98
C SER A 428 9.55 7.08 -6.46
N GLY A 429 9.53 8.10 -7.31
CA GLY A 429 9.23 9.47 -6.92
C GLY A 429 10.48 10.35 -6.85
N LEU A 430 10.28 11.67 -6.84
CA LEU A 430 11.33 12.66 -6.63
C LEU A 430 11.26 13.24 -5.21
N GLY A 431 12.31 13.87 -4.69
CA GLY A 431 12.21 14.77 -3.54
C GLY A 431 12.04 14.12 -2.16
N ARG A 432 12.03 12.79 -2.03
CA ARG A 432 11.88 12.13 -0.72
C ARG A 432 13.11 12.29 0.17
N LEU A 433 14.30 12.36 -0.42
CA LEU A 433 15.56 12.55 0.33
C LEU A 433 15.80 14.03 0.67
N GLU A 434 15.28 14.91 -0.19
CA GLU A 434 15.47 16.35 -0.14
C GLU A 434 14.47 17.06 0.77
N GLY A 435 13.28 16.49 1.02
CA GLY A 435 12.17 17.20 1.66
C GLY A 435 12.50 17.87 2.98
N ARG A 436 13.18 17.18 3.92
CA ARG A 436 13.57 17.80 5.20
C ARG A 436 14.55 18.98 5.06
N PHE A 437 15.25 19.05 3.94
CA PHE A 437 16.22 20.09 3.60
C PHE A 437 15.68 21.12 2.61
N SER A 438 14.41 21.01 2.23
CA SER A 438 13.85 21.83 1.15
C SER A 438 13.96 23.32 1.44
N TYR A 439 13.93 23.75 2.70
CA TYR A 439 14.13 25.16 3.08
C TYR A 439 15.53 25.72 2.72
N ILE A 440 16.55 24.87 2.59
CA ILE A 440 17.91 25.29 2.18
C ILE A 440 17.87 25.82 0.74
N ASN A 441 17.11 25.16 -0.15
CA ASN A 441 16.88 25.60 -1.52
C ASN A 441 15.43 25.33 -1.98
N ALA A 442 14.51 26.17 -1.50
CA ALA A 442 13.08 25.99 -1.74
C ALA A 442 12.70 26.07 -3.23
N ALA A 443 13.41 26.90 -4.00
CA ALA A 443 13.19 27.05 -5.43
C ALA A 443 13.55 25.78 -6.21
N TYR A 444 14.70 25.18 -5.91
CA TYR A 444 15.10 23.88 -6.48
C TYR A 444 14.05 22.81 -6.18
N PHE A 445 13.67 22.67 -4.90
CA PHE A 445 12.75 21.64 -4.46
C PHE A 445 11.37 21.79 -5.12
N THR A 446 10.82 23.01 -5.12
CA THR A 446 9.53 23.32 -5.75
C THR A 446 9.54 23.01 -7.24
N THR A 447 10.62 23.33 -7.94
CA THR A 447 10.77 23.05 -9.37
C THR A 447 10.75 21.55 -9.66
N MET A 448 11.56 20.78 -8.93
CA MET A 448 11.59 19.31 -9.05
C MET A 448 10.21 18.70 -8.78
N LYS A 449 9.47 19.21 -7.78
CA LYS A 449 8.14 18.70 -7.44
C LYS A 449 7.08 19.04 -8.48
N ASN A 450 7.16 20.24 -9.06
CA ASN A 450 6.30 20.62 -10.18
C ASN A 450 6.57 19.79 -11.45
N ILE A 451 7.81 19.31 -11.66
CA ILE A 451 8.13 18.39 -12.75
C ILE A 451 7.47 17.02 -12.51
N GLU A 452 7.65 16.44 -11.33
CA GLU A 452 7.01 15.17 -10.99
C GLU A 452 5.49 15.24 -11.12
N ARG A 453 4.88 16.29 -10.55
CA ARG A 453 3.43 16.47 -10.61
C ARG A 453 2.93 16.54 -12.06
N ARG A 454 3.62 17.26 -12.95
CA ARG A 454 3.27 17.29 -14.38
C ARG A 454 3.35 15.91 -15.02
N LYS A 455 4.38 15.13 -14.70
CA LYS A 455 4.52 13.74 -15.18
C LYS A 455 3.40 12.84 -14.67
N ILE A 456 2.98 12.98 -13.42
CA ILE A 456 1.84 12.23 -12.89
C ILE A 456 0.51 12.69 -13.54
N ALA A 457 0.37 13.99 -13.83
CA ALA A 457 -0.78 14.53 -14.55
C ALA A 457 -0.88 14.04 -16.00
N GLU A 458 0.24 13.79 -16.69
CA GLU A 458 0.26 13.09 -17.99
C GLU A 458 -0.38 11.68 -17.91
N ALA A 459 -0.37 11.06 -16.73
CA ALA A 459 -1.08 9.80 -16.45
C ALA A 459 -2.57 10.00 -16.13
N ASN A 460 -3.12 11.21 -16.28
CA ASN A 460 -4.47 11.60 -15.85
C ASN A 460 -4.73 11.33 -14.35
N THR A 461 -3.73 11.65 -13.52
CA THR A 461 -3.79 11.50 -12.06
C THR A 461 -3.33 12.80 -11.40
N GLU A 462 -4.03 13.28 -10.37
CA GLU A 462 -3.60 14.41 -9.54
C GLU A 462 -2.89 13.92 -8.28
N VAL A 463 -1.94 14.71 -7.79
CA VAL A 463 -1.19 14.41 -6.57
C VAL A 463 -1.79 15.18 -5.40
N ILE A 464 -2.11 14.48 -4.32
CA ILE A 464 -2.51 15.05 -3.03
C ILE A 464 -1.37 14.85 -2.05
N THR A 465 -0.80 15.95 -1.55
CA THR A 465 0.28 15.91 -0.56
C THR A 465 -0.30 15.71 0.84
N VAL A 466 0.16 14.70 1.56
CA VAL A 466 -0.36 14.40 2.91
C VAL A 466 0.46 15.16 3.96
N LYS A 467 -0.21 15.98 4.78
CA LYS A 467 0.39 16.73 5.91
C LYS A 467 -0.30 16.34 7.21
N TYR A 468 0.48 15.91 8.20
CA TYR A 468 0.00 15.51 9.52
C TYR A 468 1.13 15.60 10.55
N MET A 469 0.77 15.85 11.81
CA MET A 469 1.73 15.87 12.91
C MET A 469 1.84 14.46 13.53
N PRO A 470 3.03 13.86 13.61
CA PRO A 470 3.22 12.60 14.34
C PRO A 470 2.98 12.79 15.84
N LYS A 471 2.64 11.71 16.55
CA LYS A 471 2.42 11.74 18.00
C LYS A 471 3.64 12.29 18.75
N ASN A 472 4.80 11.68 18.53
CA ASN A 472 6.06 12.27 18.97
C ASN A 472 6.48 13.35 17.97
N GLN A 473 6.32 14.59 18.41
CA GLN A 473 6.52 15.79 17.61
C GLN A 473 7.97 15.99 17.18
N HIS A 474 8.96 15.44 17.88
CA HIS A 474 10.37 15.50 17.47
C HIS A 474 10.59 14.84 16.10
N TYR A 475 9.84 13.79 15.77
CA TYR A 475 9.96 13.12 14.46
C TYR A 475 9.46 13.97 13.30
N TYR A 476 8.71 15.04 13.55
CA TYR A 476 8.31 15.93 12.47
C TYR A 476 9.50 16.62 11.80
N ASN A 477 10.63 16.78 12.50
CA ASN A 477 11.88 17.30 11.94
C ASN A 477 12.40 16.55 10.71
N ILE A 478 12.08 15.25 10.57
CA ILE A 478 12.48 14.44 9.41
C ILE A 478 11.37 14.26 8.38
N MET A 479 10.15 14.69 8.69
CA MET A 479 8.97 14.55 7.83
C MET A 479 8.61 15.83 7.08
N ASN A 480 8.98 16.98 7.65
CA ASN A 480 8.62 18.30 7.16
C ASN A 480 9.24 18.58 5.77
N ASP A 481 8.55 19.37 4.94
CA ASP A 481 9.00 19.89 3.66
C ASP A 481 8.30 21.24 3.37
N CYS A 482 8.91 22.07 2.53
CA CYS A 482 8.42 23.41 2.18
C CYS A 482 7.51 23.43 0.93
N TYR A 483 7.06 22.28 0.43
CA TYR A 483 6.21 22.21 -0.75
C TYR A 483 4.74 22.12 -0.35
N ASP A 484 3.97 23.16 -0.69
CA ASP A 484 2.53 23.23 -0.41
C ASP A 484 1.68 22.55 -1.50
N GLY A 485 2.25 22.35 -2.69
CA GLY A 485 1.57 21.71 -3.82
C GLY A 485 0.35 22.50 -4.32
N ASN A 486 -0.53 21.80 -5.04
CA ASN A 486 -1.84 22.34 -5.46
C ASN A 486 -3.00 21.73 -4.67
N LEU A 487 -2.86 20.49 -4.25
CA LEU A 487 -3.83 19.75 -3.46
C LEU A 487 -3.10 19.11 -2.28
N ASN A 488 -3.70 19.21 -1.10
CA ASN A 488 -3.18 18.58 0.10
C ASN A 488 -4.29 17.88 0.89
N LEU A 489 -3.92 16.89 1.69
CA LEU A 489 -4.79 16.29 2.69
C LEU A 489 -4.19 16.62 4.05
N GLN A 490 -4.91 17.48 4.78
CA GLN A 490 -4.57 17.90 6.12
C GLN A 490 -5.28 16.99 7.13
N TYR A 491 -4.50 16.28 7.95
CA TYR A 491 -5.04 15.30 8.88
C TYR A 491 -4.66 15.63 10.31
N GLY A 492 -5.67 15.98 11.12
CA GLY A 492 -5.47 16.45 12.49
C GLY A 492 -4.91 17.88 12.58
N THR A 493 -5.01 18.67 11.50
CA THR A 493 -4.63 20.09 11.42
C THR A 493 -5.59 20.86 10.49
N ALA A 494 -5.56 22.19 10.51
CA ALA A 494 -6.60 23.05 9.91
C ALA A 494 -6.51 23.07 8.39
N GLU A 495 -7.62 22.83 7.71
CA GLU A 495 -7.64 22.87 6.24
C GLU A 495 -7.23 24.25 5.69
N ASN A 496 -6.59 24.25 4.52
CA ASN A 496 -6.26 25.44 3.76
C ASN A 496 -7.02 25.43 2.43
N GLN A 497 -6.90 26.47 1.61
CA GLN A 497 -7.64 26.58 0.34
C GLN A 497 -7.36 25.45 -0.66
N GLN A 498 -6.28 24.70 -0.47
CA GLN A 498 -5.85 23.59 -1.33
C GLN A 498 -6.21 22.22 -0.72
N SER A 499 -6.90 22.19 0.42
CA SER A 499 -7.23 20.94 1.12
C SER A 499 -8.37 20.19 0.43
N VAL A 500 -8.16 18.89 0.21
CA VAL A 500 -9.17 17.95 -0.27
C VAL A 500 -9.66 17.12 0.92
N PRO A 501 -10.87 17.38 1.45
CA PRO A 501 -11.39 16.62 2.59
C PRO A 501 -11.68 15.17 2.21
N LEU A 502 -11.61 14.27 3.21
CA LEU A 502 -11.87 12.83 3.00
C LEU A 502 -13.29 12.55 2.47
N GLU A 503 -14.24 13.45 2.74
CA GLU A 503 -15.64 13.36 2.27
C GLU A 503 -15.78 13.48 0.74
N GLN A 504 -14.82 14.11 0.08
CA GLN A 504 -14.79 14.25 -1.39
C GLN A 504 -14.13 13.05 -2.08
N LEU A 505 -13.57 12.11 -1.32
CA LEU A 505 -12.86 10.96 -1.84
C LEU A 505 -13.80 9.79 -2.11
N PHE A 506 -13.49 9.07 -3.17
CA PHE A 506 -14.13 7.81 -3.55
C PHE A 506 -13.06 6.74 -3.78
N ILE A 507 -13.49 5.49 -3.66
CA ILE A 507 -12.68 4.31 -3.89
C ILE A 507 -13.45 3.32 -4.78
N SER A 508 -12.73 2.72 -5.72
CA SER A 508 -13.26 1.72 -6.66
C SER A 508 -12.16 0.72 -7.06
N ILE A 509 -12.56 -0.37 -7.72
CA ILE A 509 -11.62 -1.29 -8.38
C ILE A 509 -11.73 -1.13 -9.89
N GLN A 510 -10.62 -0.79 -10.56
CA GLN A 510 -10.50 -0.70 -12.02
C GLN A 510 -9.30 -1.56 -12.46
N ASP A 511 -9.49 -2.45 -13.42
CA ASP A 511 -8.45 -3.37 -13.91
C ASP A 511 -7.70 -4.13 -12.79
N ASN A 512 -8.45 -4.65 -11.81
CA ASN A 512 -7.90 -5.31 -10.61
C ASN A 512 -6.95 -4.44 -9.78
N LYS A 513 -7.12 -3.12 -9.79
CA LYS A 513 -6.37 -2.18 -8.97
C LYS A 513 -7.31 -1.27 -8.19
N ILE A 514 -6.95 -0.98 -6.95
CA ILE A 514 -7.59 0.07 -6.16
C ILE A 514 -7.34 1.40 -6.85
N THR A 515 -8.43 2.12 -7.13
CA THR A 515 -8.41 3.45 -7.72
C THR A 515 -9.13 4.40 -6.78
N LEU A 516 -8.39 5.38 -6.28
CA LEU A 516 -8.90 6.52 -5.50
C LEU A 516 -9.19 7.66 -6.46
N SER A 517 -10.37 8.25 -6.32
CA SER A 517 -10.76 9.47 -7.05
C SER A 517 -11.26 10.53 -6.06
N ALA A 518 -11.17 11.78 -6.47
CA ALA A 518 -11.69 12.91 -5.72
C ALA A 518 -12.60 13.76 -6.60
N LEU A 519 -13.71 14.24 -6.04
CA LEU A 519 -14.51 15.28 -6.65
C LEU A 519 -13.87 16.63 -6.33
N LEU A 520 -13.18 17.21 -7.32
CA LEU A 520 -12.46 18.47 -7.17
C LEU A 520 -13.35 19.67 -7.49
N ASP A 521 -12.86 20.87 -7.16
CA ASP A 521 -13.51 22.14 -7.49
C ASP A 521 -13.85 22.23 -8.98
N GLY A 522 -15.09 22.64 -9.27
CA GLY A 522 -15.68 22.59 -10.62
C GLY A 522 -16.48 21.32 -10.91
N GLY A 523 -16.63 20.42 -9.94
CA GLY A 523 -17.47 19.22 -10.06
C GLY A 523 -16.88 18.12 -10.94
N ILE A 524 -15.59 18.20 -11.23
CA ILE A 524 -14.87 17.22 -12.05
C ILE A 524 -14.23 16.18 -11.15
N GLU A 525 -14.60 14.92 -11.36
CA GLU A 525 -13.96 13.80 -10.69
C GLU A 525 -12.63 13.47 -11.38
N LYS A 526 -11.56 13.35 -10.60
CA LYS A 526 -10.23 12.93 -11.08
C LYS A 526 -9.67 11.80 -10.26
N ILE A 527 -8.84 10.96 -10.89
CA ILE A 527 -8.02 9.98 -10.19
C ILE A 527 -6.99 10.74 -9.35
N VAL A 528 -6.83 10.34 -8.09
CA VAL A 528 -5.89 10.97 -7.17
C VAL A 528 -4.91 9.96 -6.61
N LYS A 529 -3.71 10.44 -6.30
CA LYS A 529 -2.63 9.69 -5.66
C LYS A 529 -2.12 10.48 -4.46
N PHE A 530 -1.96 9.81 -3.33
CA PHE A 530 -1.44 10.40 -2.10
C PHE A 530 0.07 10.23 -2.04
N GLU A 531 0.79 11.30 -1.68
CA GLU A 531 2.25 11.31 -1.58
C GLU A 531 2.75 12.04 -0.33
N GLN A 532 3.97 11.67 0.07
CA GLN A 532 4.76 12.35 1.09
C GLN A 532 6.19 12.50 0.58
N TYR A 533 6.84 13.60 0.95
CA TYR A 533 8.17 13.94 0.46
C TYR A 533 9.25 13.74 1.52
N ASN A 534 9.20 12.58 2.18
CA ASN A 534 10.20 12.19 3.16
C ASN A 534 10.44 10.66 3.10
N VAL A 535 11.45 10.20 3.83
CA VAL A 535 11.82 8.77 3.95
C VAL A 535 11.41 8.17 5.29
N SER A 536 10.47 8.79 5.99
CA SER A 536 10.02 8.29 7.29
C SER A 536 9.23 6.99 7.16
N ASN A 537 9.26 6.16 8.21
CA ASN A 537 8.45 4.94 8.24
C ASN A 537 6.98 5.30 8.51
N ILE A 538 6.19 5.32 7.44
CA ILE A 538 4.77 5.67 7.46
C ILE A 538 3.98 4.77 8.44
N GLU A 539 4.33 3.48 8.60
CA GLU A 539 3.63 2.57 9.52
C GLU A 539 3.82 2.94 11.00
N HIS A 540 4.96 3.54 11.34
CA HIS A 540 5.25 3.95 12.72
C HIS A 540 4.73 5.34 13.06
N PHE A 541 4.71 6.25 12.10
CA PHE A 541 4.40 7.66 12.37
C PHE A 541 2.97 8.05 12.00
N SER A 542 2.38 7.44 10.97
CA SER A 542 1.08 7.87 10.44
C SER A 542 -0.13 7.18 11.07
N PRO A 543 -1.29 7.86 11.12
CA PRO A 543 -2.57 7.21 11.36
C PRO A 543 -2.86 6.12 10.32
N HIS A 544 -3.57 5.07 10.71
CA HIS A 544 -3.90 3.95 9.84
C HIS A 544 -4.55 4.36 8.51
N ILE A 545 -5.43 5.36 8.53
CA ILE A 545 -6.10 5.85 7.31
C ILE A 545 -5.14 6.48 6.31
N LEU A 546 -4.14 7.23 6.79
CA LEU A 546 -3.11 7.81 5.92
C LEU A 546 -2.14 6.73 5.45
N ASN A 547 -1.79 5.77 6.32
CA ASN A 547 -0.98 4.62 5.95
C ASN A 547 -1.61 3.86 4.77
N ASP A 548 -2.91 3.59 4.85
CA ASP A 548 -3.63 2.84 3.81
C ASP A 548 -3.75 3.64 2.51
N LEU A 549 -4.07 4.94 2.58
CA LEU A 549 -4.10 5.83 1.41
C LEU A 549 -2.74 5.90 0.68
N LEU A 550 -1.65 6.06 1.43
CA LEU A 550 -0.28 6.07 0.89
C LEU A 550 0.13 4.70 0.36
N PHE A 551 -0.23 3.62 1.06
CA PHE A 551 0.03 2.25 0.63
C PHE A 551 -0.68 1.95 -0.69
N TRP A 552 -1.99 2.20 -0.81
CA TRP A 552 -2.73 1.97 -2.05
C TRP A 552 -2.19 2.85 -3.20
N SER A 553 -1.87 4.12 -2.90
CA SER A 553 -1.25 5.05 -3.87
C SER A 553 0.12 4.58 -4.36
N SER A 554 0.93 3.96 -3.49
CA SER A 554 2.24 3.42 -3.86
C SER A 554 2.12 2.22 -4.82
N ASN A 555 0.99 1.52 -4.81
CA ASN A 555 0.70 0.37 -5.68
C ASN A 555 0.05 0.77 -7.03
N TYR A 556 -0.10 2.07 -7.32
CA TYR A 556 -0.52 2.54 -8.65
C TYR A 556 0.49 2.20 -9.74
N TYR A 557 1.77 2.13 -9.35
CA TYR A 557 2.89 1.86 -10.23
C TYR A 557 3.71 0.70 -9.69
N ALA A 558 4.42 0.02 -10.58
CA ALA A 558 5.38 -0.99 -10.23
C ALA A 558 6.54 -0.43 -9.39
N ASN A 559 6.96 -1.18 -8.37
CA ASN A 559 8.16 -0.85 -7.60
C ASN A 559 9.43 -1.23 -8.37
N ILE A 560 10.15 -0.20 -8.84
CA ILE A 560 11.37 -0.35 -9.63
C ILE A 560 12.56 -0.91 -8.84
N MET A 561 12.57 -0.76 -7.52
CA MET A 561 13.64 -1.27 -6.66
C MET A 561 13.44 -2.74 -6.24
N SER A 562 12.35 -3.37 -6.68
CA SER A 562 12.00 -4.76 -6.35
C SER A 562 13.10 -5.78 -6.63
N LEU A 563 13.74 -5.72 -7.80
CA LEU A 563 14.83 -6.64 -8.15
C LEU A 563 15.98 -6.55 -7.14
N LEU A 564 16.37 -5.33 -6.74
CA LEU A 564 17.41 -5.13 -5.73
C LEU A 564 16.98 -5.71 -4.38
N PHE A 565 15.72 -5.54 -3.98
CA PHE A 565 15.20 -6.15 -2.76
C PHE A 565 15.22 -7.68 -2.83
N ASP A 566 14.89 -8.28 -3.97
CA ASP A 566 14.91 -9.73 -4.13
C ASP A 566 16.33 -10.29 -4.10
N ILE A 567 17.31 -9.60 -4.70
CA ILE A 567 18.73 -9.95 -4.56
C ILE A 567 19.17 -9.89 -3.09
N GLN A 568 18.80 -8.83 -2.35
CA GLN A 568 19.13 -8.71 -0.92
C GLN A 568 18.45 -9.78 -0.05
N LYS A 569 17.24 -10.24 -0.40
CA LYS A 569 16.60 -11.39 0.28
C LYS A 569 17.41 -12.66 0.07
N ILE A 570 17.80 -12.94 -1.17
CA ILE A 570 18.57 -14.13 -1.54
C ILE A 570 19.94 -14.12 -0.87
N ARG A 571 20.58 -12.95 -0.77
CA ARG A 571 21.85 -12.76 -0.06
C ARG A 571 21.86 -13.31 1.37
N LYS A 572 20.70 -13.34 2.06
CA LYS A 572 20.57 -13.90 3.42
C LYS A 572 20.77 -15.42 3.48
N ASP A 573 20.56 -16.12 2.37
CA ASP A 573 20.67 -17.57 2.29
C ASP A 573 22.15 -18.04 2.21
N PHE A 574 23.12 -17.11 2.14
CA PHE A 574 24.54 -17.43 1.94
C PHE A 574 25.44 -16.83 3.02
N ILE A 575 26.47 -17.59 3.41
CA ILE A 575 27.58 -17.07 4.23
C ILE A 575 28.45 -16.13 3.41
N HIS A 576 28.80 -16.47 2.17
CA HIS A 576 29.52 -15.61 1.23
C HIS A 576 28.62 -15.30 0.04
N PHE A 577 28.53 -14.03 -0.32
CA PHE A 577 27.78 -13.56 -1.48
C PHE A 577 28.71 -12.74 -2.39
N PRO A 578 28.77 -13.07 -3.70
CA PRO A 578 29.65 -12.36 -4.63
C PRO A 578 29.23 -10.89 -4.82
N LYS A 579 30.15 -10.08 -5.31
CA LYS A 579 29.86 -8.74 -5.81
C LYS A 579 28.82 -8.81 -6.92
N VAL A 580 27.85 -7.92 -6.91
CA VAL A 580 26.80 -7.85 -7.94
C VAL A 580 27.02 -6.61 -8.78
N LEU A 581 27.19 -6.82 -10.08
CA LEU A 581 27.38 -5.79 -11.09
C LEU A 581 26.18 -5.73 -12.04
N PHE A 582 25.96 -4.57 -12.63
CA PHE A 582 25.23 -4.43 -13.90
C PHE A 582 26.15 -3.73 -14.89
N ASN A 583 26.70 -4.48 -15.85
CA ASN A 583 27.86 -4.03 -16.62
C ASN A 583 28.97 -3.52 -15.67
N ASP A 584 29.37 -2.25 -15.78
CA ASP A 584 30.41 -1.63 -14.94
C ASP A 584 29.88 -0.96 -13.64
N ILE A 585 28.57 -1.04 -13.37
CA ILE A 585 27.96 -0.42 -12.17
C ILE A 585 27.95 -1.43 -11.03
N GLU A 586 28.62 -1.10 -9.92
CA GLU A 586 28.57 -1.93 -8.71
C GLU A 586 27.22 -1.72 -8.00
N LEU A 587 26.43 -2.78 -7.82
CA LEU A 587 25.12 -2.72 -7.17
C LEU A 587 25.17 -3.16 -5.71
N ILE A 588 25.91 -4.23 -5.44
CA ILE A 588 26.09 -4.80 -4.10
C ILE A 588 27.55 -5.24 -3.98
N PRO A 589 28.28 -4.80 -2.95
CA PRO A 589 29.65 -5.24 -2.74
C PRO A 589 29.69 -6.73 -2.39
N GLN A 590 30.84 -7.37 -2.61
CA GLN A 590 31.08 -8.71 -2.08
C GLN A 590 30.87 -8.70 -0.57
N SER A 591 30.29 -9.75 -0.01
CA SER A 591 29.98 -9.75 1.41
C SER A 591 29.87 -11.10 2.07
N TRP A 592 29.92 -11.06 3.41
CA TRP A 592 29.86 -12.23 4.26
C TRP A 592 28.89 -12.05 5.43
N LEU A 593 27.99 -13.01 5.63
CA LEU A 593 27.04 -13.02 6.73
C LEU A 593 27.66 -13.69 7.96
N ILE A 594 27.91 -12.91 9.01
CA ILE A 594 28.74 -13.37 10.13
C ILE A 594 28.01 -14.36 11.05
N LYS A 595 26.72 -14.15 11.33
CA LYS A 595 26.04 -14.86 12.43
C LYS A 595 25.86 -16.35 12.14
N ASN A 596 25.58 -16.71 10.89
CA ASN A 596 25.47 -18.11 10.46
C ASN A 596 26.79 -18.87 10.58
N TYR A 597 27.93 -18.16 10.49
CA TYR A 597 29.25 -18.75 10.66
C TYR A 597 29.67 -18.87 12.13
N MET A 598 29.31 -17.88 12.95
CA MET A 598 29.79 -17.77 14.34
C MET A 598 29.28 -18.87 15.29
N GLY A 599 28.05 -19.38 15.09
CA GLY A 599 27.43 -20.32 16.03
C GLY A 599 27.18 -19.72 17.42
N ASP A 600 27.26 -20.53 18.47
CA ASP A 600 27.04 -20.13 19.87
C ASP A 600 28.29 -19.50 20.50
N ILE A 601 28.51 -18.21 20.26
CA ILE A 601 29.61 -17.44 20.87
C ILE A 601 29.19 -16.90 22.25
N ARG A 602 29.97 -17.22 23.30
CA ARG A 602 29.70 -16.76 24.68
C ARG A 602 30.73 -15.78 25.24
N SER A 603 31.84 -15.56 24.54
CA SER A 603 32.92 -14.68 24.97
C SER A 603 33.57 -13.96 23.79
N GLN A 604 34.24 -12.85 24.09
CA GLN A 604 34.93 -12.03 23.10
C GLN A 604 36.11 -12.77 22.45
N ASP A 605 36.86 -13.58 23.20
CA ASP A 605 37.99 -14.33 22.66
C ASP A 605 37.53 -15.43 21.69
N GLN A 606 36.42 -16.11 22.01
CA GLN A 606 35.78 -17.05 21.09
C GLN A 606 35.34 -16.36 19.79
N PHE A 607 34.75 -15.17 19.90
CA PHE A 607 34.35 -14.38 18.74
C PHE A 607 35.53 -14.09 17.81
N PHE A 608 36.64 -13.56 18.36
CA PHE A 608 37.79 -13.21 17.53
C PHE A 608 38.49 -14.42 16.95
N SER A 609 38.61 -15.52 17.70
CA SER A 609 39.17 -16.77 17.17
C SER A 609 38.36 -17.27 15.96
N LYS A 610 37.03 -17.28 16.07
CA LYS A 610 36.13 -17.68 14.97
C LYS A 610 36.13 -16.68 13.82
N PHE A 611 36.25 -15.38 14.12
CA PHE A 611 36.37 -14.35 13.10
C PHE A 611 37.67 -14.50 12.29
N THR A 612 38.79 -14.77 12.95
CA THR A 612 40.07 -15.04 12.27
C THR A 612 39.98 -16.28 11.39
N GLU A 613 39.35 -17.36 11.88
CA GLU A 613 39.07 -18.56 11.09
C GLU A 613 38.26 -18.23 9.82
N MET A 614 37.14 -17.52 9.98
CA MET A 614 36.27 -17.08 8.88
C MET A 614 37.04 -16.25 7.85
N LYS A 615 37.86 -15.32 8.33
CA LYS A 615 38.67 -14.43 7.50
C LYS A 615 39.68 -15.21 6.67
N THR A 616 40.31 -16.23 7.23
CA THR A 616 41.23 -17.11 6.51
C THR A 616 40.52 -17.97 5.47
N ILE A 617 39.37 -18.57 5.81
CA ILE A 617 38.62 -19.45 4.90
C ILE A 617 38.08 -18.68 3.68
N TYR A 618 37.53 -17.49 3.92
CA TYR A 618 36.85 -16.71 2.88
C TYR A 618 37.69 -15.57 2.29
N GLU A 619 38.97 -15.48 2.67
CA GLU A 619 39.88 -14.40 2.24
C GLU A 619 39.30 -12.99 2.48
N ILE A 620 38.71 -12.77 3.65
CA ILE A 620 38.07 -11.47 3.96
C ILE A 620 39.17 -10.41 4.10
N PRO A 621 39.05 -9.24 3.44
CA PRO A 621 40.06 -8.20 3.47
C PRO A 621 40.24 -7.59 4.87
N ASP A 622 41.40 -6.98 5.12
CA ASP A 622 41.69 -6.31 6.40
C ASP A 622 40.85 -5.04 6.61
N SER A 623 40.44 -4.38 5.52
CA SER A 623 39.55 -3.21 5.50
C SER A 623 38.18 -3.61 4.96
N LEU A 624 37.14 -3.48 5.78
CA LEU A 624 35.78 -3.91 5.43
C LEU A 624 34.72 -3.04 6.10
N PHE A 625 33.53 -2.97 5.52
CA PHE A 625 32.38 -2.35 6.15
C PHE A 625 31.56 -3.36 6.95
N VAL A 626 31.28 -3.07 8.22
CA VAL A 626 30.28 -3.78 9.01
C VAL A 626 28.93 -3.11 8.80
N ARG A 627 27.97 -3.83 8.21
CA ARG A 627 26.61 -3.36 7.95
C ARG A 627 25.60 -4.14 8.79
N CYS A 628 24.77 -3.40 9.53
CA CYS A 628 23.63 -3.94 10.26
C CYS A 628 22.48 -2.91 10.24
N ASN A 629 21.31 -3.27 9.71
CA ASN A 629 20.21 -2.31 9.48
C ASN A 629 20.72 -1.07 8.73
N ASP A 630 20.48 0.13 9.27
CA ASP A 630 20.97 1.42 8.75
C ASP A 630 22.41 1.76 9.16
N LEU A 631 23.07 0.91 9.97
CA LEU A 631 24.46 1.09 10.35
C LEU A 631 25.38 0.56 9.25
N ARG A 632 26.38 1.35 8.88
CA ARG A 632 27.51 0.93 8.02
C ARG A 632 28.76 1.62 8.55
N ILE A 633 29.72 0.85 9.08
CA ILE A 633 30.94 1.34 9.72
C ILE A 633 32.15 0.68 9.05
N LEU A 634 33.15 1.47 8.65
CA LEU A 634 34.42 0.93 8.16
C LEU A 634 35.27 0.41 9.32
N ILE A 635 35.78 -0.81 9.23
CA ILE A 635 36.62 -1.47 10.24
C ILE A 635 37.95 -1.84 9.61
N ASP A 636 39.03 -1.48 10.29
CA ASP A 636 40.38 -1.98 10.02
C ASP A 636 40.71 -3.07 11.05
N THR A 637 40.84 -4.31 10.57
CA THR A 637 41.05 -5.48 11.44
C THR A 637 42.43 -5.52 12.09
N HIS A 638 43.38 -4.65 11.71
CA HIS A 638 44.66 -4.50 12.41
C HIS A 638 44.53 -3.66 13.69
N ARG A 639 43.42 -2.94 13.88
CA ARG A 639 43.18 -2.06 15.03
C ARG A 639 42.28 -2.74 16.05
N LYS A 640 42.78 -2.84 17.29
CA LYS A 640 42.05 -3.49 18.37
C LYS A 640 40.74 -2.77 18.69
N GLU A 641 40.74 -1.44 18.63
CA GLU A 641 39.57 -0.61 18.90
C GLU A 641 38.44 -0.83 17.88
N ASP A 642 38.79 -1.01 16.60
CA ASP A 642 37.82 -1.26 15.54
C ASP A 642 37.26 -2.70 15.65
N LEU A 643 38.09 -3.68 16.02
CA LEU A 643 37.62 -5.02 16.37
C LEU A 643 36.68 -5.02 17.59
N ASP A 644 36.93 -4.17 18.59
CA ASP A 644 36.04 -4.01 19.74
C ASP A 644 34.69 -3.37 19.35
N ILE A 645 34.65 -2.50 18.32
CA ILE A 645 33.39 -2.02 17.73
C ILE A 645 32.62 -3.17 17.09
N LEU A 646 33.28 -4.02 16.31
CA LEU A 646 32.64 -5.19 15.68
C LEU A 646 32.04 -6.12 16.75
N TRP A 647 32.78 -6.41 17.81
CA TRP A 647 32.26 -7.18 18.95
C TRP A 647 31.06 -6.50 19.62
N ASP A 648 31.13 -5.18 19.84
CA ASP A 648 30.04 -4.41 20.45
C ASP A 648 28.76 -4.45 19.60
N ILE A 649 28.87 -4.38 18.27
CA ILE A 649 27.75 -4.55 17.35
C ILE A 649 27.21 -5.98 17.43
N TYR A 650 28.09 -6.98 17.33
CA TYR A 650 27.69 -8.38 17.34
C TYR A 650 26.97 -8.80 18.62
N LYS A 651 27.47 -8.41 19.79
CA LYS A 651 26.88 -8.82 21.09
C LYS A 651 25.55 -8.13 21.41
N THR A 652 25.30 -6.95 20.83
CA THR A 652 24.10 -6.14 21.12
C THR A 652 22.99 -6.36 20.11
N ASP A 653 23.33 -6.77 18.90
CA ASP A 653 22.38 -6.98 17.84
C ASP A 653 21.68 -8.34 17.98
N ASN A 654 20.39 -8.30 18.26
CA ASN A 654 19.54 -9.49 18.28
C ASN A 654 19.10 -9.91 16.87
N SER A 655 19.33 -9.08 15.85
CA SER A 655 19.01 -9.40 14.46
C SER A 655 19.96 -10.50 13.94
N PHE A 656 19.54 -11.24 12.92
CA PHE A 656 20.37 -12.26 12.28
C PHE A 656 21.06 -11.76 11.01
N THR A 657 21.27 -10.45 10.88
CA THR A 657 21.63 -9.79 9.60
C THR A 657 22.80 -8.82 9.70
N ILE A 658 23.93 -9.25 10.28
CA ILE A 658 25.19 -8.49 10.26
C ILE A 658 26.05 -8.95 9.07
N TYR A 659 26.27 -8.05 8.13
CA TYR A 659 27.09 -8.28 6.94
C TYR A 659 28.46 -7.63 7.09
N LEU A 660 29.49 -8.36 6.72
CA LEU A 660 30.82 -7.84 6.41
C LEU A 660 30.82 -7.57 4.91
N GLU A 661 30.97 -6.32 4.48
CA GLU A 661 31.04 -5.92 3.08
C GLU A 661 32.48 -5.57 2.73
N GLU A 662 32.97 -6.05 1.59
CA GLU A 662 34.24 -5.61 1.05
C GLU A 662 34.27 -4.08 0.94
N ASN A 663 35.40 -3.46 1.28
CA ASN A 663 35.65 -2.07 0.94
C ASN A 663 36.10 -1.96 -0.52
N SER A 664 35.14 -2.13 -1.44
CA SER A 664 35.36 -2.02 -2.90
C SER A 664 35.63 -0.58 -3.36
N LEU A 665 35.30 0.41 -2.51
CA LEU A 665 35.42 1.83 -2.81
C LEU A 665 36.87 2.27 -2.64
N ASN A 666 37.48 2.83 -3.68
CA ASN A 666 38.76 3.50 -3.56
C ASN A 666 38.54 4.93 -3.06
N LEU A 667 38.63 5.08 -1.74
CA LEU A 667 38.40 6.32 -1.01
C LEU A 667 39.29 7.50 -1.49
N ALA A 668 40.40 7.23 -2.17
CA ALA A 668 41.30 8.23 -2.75
C ALA A 668 40.94 8.63 -4.19
N ASN A 669 39.94 8.01 -4.81
CA ASN A 669 39.48 8.32 -6.16
C ASN A 669 38.10 8.99 -6.19
N PHE A 670 37.52 9.29 -5.02
CA PHE A 670 36.21 9.95 -4.96
C PHE A 670 36.25 11.29 -5.69
N ILE A 671 35.21 11.58 -6.47
CA ILE A 671 35.20 12.79 -7.30
C ILE A 671 34.97 14.08 -6.52
N THR A 672 34.65 14.00 -5.23
CA THR A 672 34.53 15.17 -4.36
C THR A 672 35.84 15.39 -3.64
N LEU A 673 36.45 16.55 -3.85
CA LEU A 673 37.71 16.92 -3.23
C LEU A 673 37.71 18.37 -2.78
N ASP A 674 38.55 18.70 -1.80
CA ASP A 674 38.83 20.10 -1.45
C ASP A 674 39.95 20.70 -2.29
N SER A 675 40.22 21.99 -2.09
CA SER A 675 41.30 22.71 -2.77
C SER A 675 42.71 22.19 -2.48
N GLU A 676 42.88 21.37 -1.43
CA GLU A 676 44.15 20.73 -1.07
C GLU A 676 44.28 19.32 -1.69
N GLY A 677 43.24 18.85 -2.39
CA GLY A 677 43.20 17.53 -3.01
C GLY A 677 42.77 16.40 -2.07
N ASN A 678 42.26 16.70 -0.87
CA ASN A 678 41.71 15.66 0.00
C ASN A 678 40.33 15.22 -0.50
N HIS A 679 40.08 13.92 -0.51
CA HIS A 679 38.84 13.34 -1.02
C HIS A 679 37.77 13.21 0.07
N TYR A 680 36.50 13.29 -0.32
CA TYR A 680 35.34 13.19 0.57
C TYR A 680 34.35 12.17 0.05
N MET A 681 33.76 11.42 0.97
CA MET A 681 32.68 10.49 0.61
C MET A 681 31.40 11.28 0.33
N SER A 682 30.98 11.24 -0.93
CA SER A 682 29.77 11.91 -1.41
C SER A 682 28.84 10.93 -2.10
N GLU A 683 27.55 11.11 -1.85
CA GLU A 683 26.46 10.39 -2.50
C GLU A 683 25.71 11.34 -3.42
N PHE A 684 25.68 10.98 -4.71
CA PHE A 684 25.01 11.72 -5.76
C PHE A 684 23.63 11.11 -6.02
N VAL A 685 22.62 11.97 -6.00
CA VAL A 685 21.23 11.62 -6.22
C VAL A 685 20.82 12.11 -7.60
N PHE A 686 20.57 11.17 -8.51
CA PHE A 686 20.16 11.44 -9.88
C PHE A 686 18.67 11.17 -10.07
N ASN A 687 18.02 12.05 -10.82
CA ASN A 687 16.58 12.05 -11.03
C ASN A 687 16.26 11.71 -12.48
N PHE A 688 15.26 10.84 -12.70
CA PHE A 688 14.85 10.36 -14.01
C PHE A 688 13.34 10.51 -14.19
N VAL A 689 12.90 10.83 -15.41
CA VAL A 689 11.49 10.99 -15.77
C VAL A 689 11.13 10.14 -16.97
N ALA A 690 9.91 9.59 -16.98
CA ALA A 690 9.44 8.79 -18.09
C ALA A 690 9.20 9.65 -19.34
N GLN A 691 9.65 9.16 -20.49
CA GLN A 691 9.44 9.83 -21.78
C GLN A 691 8.03 9.63 -22.33
N LYS A 692 7.39 8.49 -22.01
CA LYS A 692 6.04 8.15 -22.47
C LYS A 692 5.22 7.63 -21.31
N ILE A 693 4.09 8.25 -21.07
CA ILE A 693 3.15 7.90 -20.01
C ILE A 693 1.80 7.64 -20.66
N LYS A 694 1.18 6.50 -20.34
CA LYS A 694 -0.17 6.19 -20.82
C LYS A 694 -1.17 6.83 -19.86
N PRO A 695 -2.09 7.69 -20.35
CA PRO A 695 -3.10 8.30 -19.49
C PRO A 695 -4.10 7.24 -19.03
N LYS A 696 -4.38 7.22 -17.72
CA LYS A 696 -5.44 6.40 -17.15
C LYS A 696 -6.81 6.94 -17.58
N LYS A 697 -7.76 6.05 -17.82
CA LYS A 697 -9.15 6.43 -18.06
C LYS A 697 -9.94 6.17 -16.79
N LEU A 698 -10.56 7.22 -16.25
CA LEU A 698 -11.50 7.06 -15.14
C LEU A 698 -12.78 6.40 -15.70
N VAL A 699 -13.03 5.16 -15.28
CA VAL A 699 -14.26 4.44 -15.63
C VAL A 699 -15.42 5.03 -14.81
N GLN A 700 -16.51 5.39 -15.49
CA GLN A 700 -17.74 5.83 -14.84
C GLN A 700 -18.44 4.60 -14.22
N LEU A 701 -18.42 4.52 -12.90
CA LEU A 701 -19.05 3.45 -12.12
C LEU A 701 -20.25 4.01 -11.34
N PRO A 702 -21.32 3.22 -11.16
CA PRO A 702 -22.45 3.63 -10.34
C PRO A 702 -22.01 3.84 -8.89
N LEU A 703 -22.62 4.81 -8.21
CA LEU A 703 -22.42 4.99 -6.78
C LEU A 703 -22.99 3.77 -6.03
N PHE A 704 -22.22 3.25 -5.07
CA PHE A 704 -22.65 2.14 -4.23
C PHE A 704 -23.90 2.53 -3.43
N GLN A 705 -24.85 1.60 -3.40
CA GLN A 705 -26.04 1.66 -2.56
C GLN A 705 -26.00 0.45 -1.62
N THR A 706 -26.38 0.66 -0.37
CA THR A 706 -26.46 -0.42 0.62
C THR A 706 -27.57 -1.39 0.25
N LYS A 707 -27.45 -2.64 0.69
CA LYS A 707 -28.47 -3.67 0.43
C LYS A 707 -29.81 -3.27 1.05
N GLU A 708 -29.81 -2.61 2.20
CA GLU A 708 -31.00 -2.08 2.85
C GLU A 708 -31.73 -1.04 1.99
N GLU A 709 -31.00 -0.10 1.38
CA GLU A 709 -31.58 0.89 0.46
C GLU A 709 -32.19 0.21 -0.77
N LEU A 710 -31.47 -0.73 -1.37
CA LEU A 710 -31.93 -1.49 -2.53
C LEU A 710 -33.17 -2.33 -2.19
N ASN A 711 -33.21 -2.97 -1.01
CA ASN A 711 -34.35 -3.75 -0.55
C ASN A 711 -35.59 -2.88 -0.33
N LEU A 712 -35.43 -1.67 0.23
CA LEU A 712 -36.51 -0.71 0.38
C LEU A 712 -37.05 -0.24 -0.98
N GLU A 713 -36.17 -0.04 -1.96
CA GLU A 713 -36.56 0.34 -3.33
C GLU A 713 -37.37 -0.76 -4.03
N ARG A 714 -36.96 -2.03 -3.89
CA ARG A 714 -37.64 -3.17 -4.55
C ARG A 714 -39.01 -3.50 -3.99
N LYS A 715 -39.28 -3.21 -2.70
CA LYS A 715 -40.51 -3.60 -1.99
C LYS A 715 -40.85 -5.09 -2.08
N VAL A 716 -39.85 -5.96 -2.24
CA VAL A 716 -40.07 -7.42 -2.37
C VAL A 716 -40.11 -8.05 -0.97
N ASN A 717 -41.15 -8.83 -0.69
CA ASN A 717 -41.35 -9.52 0.58
C ASN A 717 -40.94 -10.99 0.43
N TRP A 718 -39.73 -11.33 0.88
CA TRP A 718 -39.27 -12.72 0.98
C TRP A 718 -39.24 -13.14 2.45
N GLN A 719 -39.78 -14.31 2.75
CA GLN A 719 -39.54 -15.01 4.01
C GLN A 719 -38.45 -16.06 3.79
N HIS A 720 -37.48 -16.12 4.71
CA HIS A 720 -36.33 -17.02 4.63
C HIS A 720 -36.33 -17.95 5.85
N PHE A 721 -36.14 -19.23 5.60
CA PHE A 721 -36.10 -20.28 6.61
C PHE A 721 -34.86 -21.15 6.41
N ASN A 722 -34.14 -21.43 7.50
CA ASN A 722 -33.13 -22.47 7.55
C ASN A 722 -33.82 -23.74 8.07
N ILE A 723 -33.75 -24.83 7.30
CA ILE A 723 -34.34 -26.13 7.62
C ILE A 723 -33.20 -27.11 7.84
N TYR A 724 -32.99 -27.54 9.07
CA TYR A 724 -31.85 -28.36 9.48
C TYR A 724 -32.17 -29.85 9.35
N LEU A 725 -31.31 -30.57 8.63
CA LEU A 725 -31.38 -32.03 8.46
C LEU A 725 -30.02 -32.59 8.01
N PRO A 726 -29.73 -33.88 8.27
CA PRO A 726 -28.49 -34.53 7.85
C PRO A 726 -28.30 -34.42 6.34
N HIS A 727 -27.06 -34.25 5.91
CA HIS A 727 -26.73 -34.06 4.50
C HIS A 727 -27.16 -35.26 3.64
N GLU A 728 -27.07 -36.48 4.19
CA GLU A 728 -27.44 -37.74 3.53
C GLU A 728 -28.94 -37.83 3.23
N LEU A 729 -29.78 -37.14 4.01
CA LEU A 729 -31.24 -37.17 3.86
C LEU A 729 -31.79 -36.02 3.00
N GLN A 730 -30.93 -35.11 2.55
CA GLN A 730 -31.37 -33.92 1.80
C GLN A 730 -31.99 -34.27 0.46
N ASP A 731 -31.46 -35.24 -0.28
CA ASP A 731 -32.01 -35.63 -1.57
C ASP A 731 -33.45 -36.15 -1.42
N ASP A 732 -33.68 -37.02 -0.44
CA ASP A 732 -34.97 -37.60 -0.12
C ASP A 732 -35.97 -36.51 0.29
N PHE A 733 -35.60 -35.66 1.25
CA PHE A 733 -36.43 -34.55 1.73
C PHE A 733 -36.79 -33.58 0.60
N LEU A 734 -35.82 -33.22 -0.26
CA LEU A 734 -36.02 -32.30 -1.37
C LEU A 734 -36.91 -32.91 -2.45
N GLY A 735 -36.67 -34.16 -2.84
CA GLY A 735 -37.43 -34.84 -3.89
C GLY A 735 -38.85 -35.21 -3.47
N THR A 736 -39.09 -35.42 -2.17
CA THR A 736 -40.39 -35.81 -1.60
C THR A 736 -41.08 -34.62 -0.93
N TYR A 737 -40.86 -34.43 0.36
CA TYR A 737 -41.58 -33.51 1.23
C TYR A 737 -41.57 -32.08 0.70
N LEU A 738 -40.39 -31.51 0.42
CA LEU A 738 -40.30 -30.11 -0.01
C LEU A 738 -40.92 -29.91 -1.40
N ASN A 739 -40.72 -30.85 -2.33
CA ASN A 739 -41.28 -30.76 -3.67
C ASN A 739 -42.81 -30.71 -3.63
N GLU A 740 -43.44 -31.59 -2.86
CA GLU A 740 -44.90 -31.63 -2.72
C GLU A 740 -45.44 -30.41 -1.96
N LEU A 741 -44.77 -30.00 -0.87
CA LEU A 741 -45.13 -28.80 -0.11
C LEU A 741 -45.13 -27.55 -1.01
N ILE A 742 -44.09 -27.36 -1.83
CA ILE A 742 -44.01 -26.19 -2.72
C ILE A 742 -45.09 -26.24 -3.81
N LYS A 743 -45.44 -27.42 -4.33
CA LYS A 743 -46.56 -27.57 -5.28
C LYS A 743 -47.88 -27.20 -4.63
N GLU A 744 -48.16 -27.70 -3.42
CA GLU A 744 -49.38 -27.40 -2.66
C GLU A 744 -49.51 -25.90 -2.37
N LEU A 745 -48.44 -25.27 -1.86
CA LEU A 745 -48.45 -23.85 -1.54
C LEU A 745 -48.64 -22.97 -2.79
N LYS A 746 -48.09 -23.38 -3.94
CA LYS A 746 -48.33 -22.69 -5.21
C LYS A 746 -49.75 -22.90 -5.73
N SER A 747 -50.29 -24.13 -5.67
CA SER A 747 -51.64 -24.43 -6.19
C SER A 747 -52.74 -23.72 -5.40
N ASN A 748 -52.54 -23.56 -4.09
CA ASN A 748 -53.50 -22.88 -3.21
C ASN A 748 -53.31 -21.35 -3.19
N GLY A 749 -52.38 -20.81 -3.98
CA GLY A 749 -52.12 -19.36 -4.07
C GLY A 749 -51.46 -18.76 -2.81
N ALA A 750 -50.89 -19.59 -1.94
CA ALA A 750 -50.23 -19.16 -0.71
C ALA A 750 -48.87 -18.46 -0.98
N ILE A 751 -48.13 -18.93 -1.99
CA ILE A 751 -46.85 -18.35 -2.37
C ILE A 751 -46.79 -18.08 -3.88
N THR A 752 -46.10 -17.01 -4.26
CA THR A 752 -45.90 -16.62 -5.67
C THR A 752 -44.57 -17.13 -6.25
N LYS A 753 -43.52 -17.12 -5.43
CA LYS A 753 -42.17 -17.52 -5.80
C LYS A 753 -41.55 -18.34 -4.68
N SER A 754 -40.67 -19.27 -5.05
CA SER A 754 -39.94 -20.10 -4.10
C SER A 754 -38.65 -20.62 -4.71
N PHE A 755 -37.57 -20.58 -3.95
CA PHE A 755 -36.32 -21.24 -4.33
C PHE A 755 -35.57 -21.69 -3.09
N TYR A 756 -34.68 -22.67 -3.26
CA TYR A 756 -33.85 -23.17 -2.17
C TYR A 756 -32.38 -23.20 -2.56
N ILE A 757 -31.53 -23.25 -1.53
CA ILE A 757 -30.10 -23.56 -1.65
C ILE A 757 -29.71 -24.50 -0.51
N ARG A 758 -28.82 -25.45 -0.78
CA ARG A 758 -28.20 -26.28 0.25
C ARG A 758 -27.04 -25.50 0.88
N TYR A 759 -26.92 -25.51 2.21
CA TYR A 759 -25.95 -24.68 2.92
C TYR A 759 -25.36 -25.36 4.16
N PHE A 760 -24.21 -24.86 4.61
CA PHE A 760 -23.49 -25.31 5.79
C PHE A 760 -22.81 -24.10 6.44
N ASP A 761 -23.21 -23.78 7.67
CA ASP A 761 -22.52 -22.80 8.51
C ASP A 761 -21.83 -23.56 9.66
N ASP A 762 -22.65 -24.13 10.54
CA ASP A 762 -22.29 -25.03 11.65
C ASP A 762 -22.95 -26.42 11.50
N ARG A 763 -24.14 -26.44 10.88
CA ARG A 763 -24.98 -27.60 10.61
C ARG A 763 -25.44 -27.59 9.16
N HIS A 764 -25.57 -28.76 8.56
CA HIS A 764 -26.19 -28.90 7.23
C HIS A 764 -27.65 -28.47 7.27
N HIS A 765 -28.04 -27.62 6.32
CA HIS A 765 -29.41 -27.12 6.24
C HIS A 765 -29.80 -26.72 4.81
N ILE A 766 -31.11 -26.66 4.57
CA ILE A 766 -31.71 -26.06 3.39
C ILE A 766 -32.14 -24.64 3.74
N ARG A 767 -31.69 -23.67 2.95
CA ARG A 767 -32.20 -22.30 3.01
C ARG A 767 -33.35 -22.19 2.03
N LEU A 768 -34.57 -22.21 2.55
CA LEU A 768 -35.79 -22.05 1.77
C LEU A 768 -36.22 -20.58 1.78
N ARG A 769 -36.48 -20.03 0.60
CA ARG A 769 -36.99 -18.67 0.43
C ARG A 769 -38.33 -18.72 -0.28
N ILE A 770 -39.33 -18.07 0.31
CA ILE A 770 -40.69 -18.00 -0.24
C ILE A 770 -41.18 -16.55 -0.29
N SER A 771 -41.95 -16.23 -1.33
CA SER A 771 -42.62 -14.94 -1.49
C SER A 771 -44.11 -15.11 -1.20
N PRO A 772 -44.56 -14.82 0.04
CA PRO A 772 -45.93 -15.09 0.47
C PRO A 772 -46.94 -14.11 -0.14
N THR A 773 -48.16 -14.58 -0.36
CA THR A 773 -49.31 -13.70 -0.64
C THR A 773 -49.90 -13.14 0.66
N SER A 774 -50.75 -12.12 0.57
CA SER A 774 -51.41 -11.52 1.74
C SER A 774 -52.32 -12.48 2.52
N GLN A 775 -52.62 -13.67 1.97
CA GLN A 775 -53.48 -14.69 2.55
C GLN A 775 -52.70 -15.82 3.24
N PHE A 776 -51.36 -15.79 3.21
CA PHE A 776 -50.54 -16.86 3.78
C PHE A 776 -50.23 -16.61 5.27
N ASN A 777 -50.67 -17.55 6.12
CA ASN A 777 -50.51 -17.47 7.57
C ASN A 777 -49.13 -17.92 8.10
N GLY A 778 -48.19 -18.26 7.20
CA GLY A 778 -46.83 -18.71 7.53
C GLY A 778 -46.61 -20.20 7.26
N ILE A 779 -45.34 -20.59 7.09
CA ILE A 779 -44.94 -21.99 6.79
C ILE A 779 -44.68 -22.81 8.05
N ASP A 780 -44.75 -22.19 9.24
CA ASP A 780 -44.32 -22.80 10.50
C ASP A 780 -45.08 -24.08 10.84
N GLU A 781 -46.38 -24.14 10.56
CA GLU A 781 -47.17 -25.36 10.81
C GLU A 781 -46.67 -26.54 9.96
N TYR A 782 -46.37 -26.30 8.69
CA TYR A 782 -45.81 -27.31 7.79
C TYR A 782 -44.44 -27.78 8.30
N LEU A 783 -43.52 -26.86 8.61
CA LEU A 783 -42.20 -27.22 9.13
C LEU A 783 -42.29 -27.95 10.49
N ALA A 784 -43.19 -27.55 11.38
CA ALA A 784 -43.42 -28.26 12.64
C ALA A 784 -43.92 -29.69 12.42
N GLN A 785 -44.80 -29.92 11.44
CA GLN A 785 -45.24 -31.27 11.07
C GLN A 785 -44.09 -32.14 10.55
N GLY A 786 -43.19 -31.57 9.73
CA GLY A 786 -41.98 -32.28 9.29
C GLY A 786 -41.06 -32.65 10.46
N VAL A 787 -40.97 -31.80 11.50
CA VAL A 787 -40.20 -32.12 12.73
C VAL A 787 -40.87 -33.26 13.50
N ILE A 788 -42.19 -33.23 13.65
CA ILE A 788 -42.97 -34.29 14.31
C ILE A 788 -42.83 -35.63 13.57
N ALA A 789 -42.83 -35.61 12.24
CA ALA A 789 -42.64 -36.78 11.39
C ALA A 789 -41.20 -37.32 11.40
N GLY A 790 -40.22 -36.50 11.80
CA GLY A 790 -38.80 -36.84 11.79
C GLY A 790 -38.09 -36.57 10.46
N ASP A 791 -38.75 -35.91 9.50
CA ASP A 791 -38.20 -35.55 8.20
C ASP A 791 -37.16 -34.42 8.29
N ILE A 792 -37.28 -33.58 9.33
CA ILE A 792 -36.40 -32.44 9.61
C ILE A 792 -36.09 -32.39 11.12
N ILE A 793 -34.88 -31.95 11.47
CA ILE A 793 -34.41 -31.91 12.85
C ILE A 793 -34.92 -30.65 13.56
N ASP A 794 -34.80 -29.51 12.89
CA ASP A 794 -35.06 -28.19 13.46
C ASP A 794 -35.24 -27.16 12.32
N TYR A 795 -35.80 -25.99 12.62
CA TYR A 795 -35.87 -24.89 11.66
C TYR A 795 -35.80 -23.51 12.33
N SER A 796 -35.34 -22.50 11.60
CA SER A 796 -35.24 -21.12 12.10
C SER A 796 -35.54 -20.09 11.01
N SER A 797 -36.21 -18.99 11.35
CA SER A 797 -36.33 -17.83 10.46
C SER A 797 -34.99 -17.10 10.31
N GLY A 798 -34.70 -16.61 9.10
CA GLY A 798 -33.54 -15.76 8.83
C GLY A 798 -33.88 -14.55 7.97
N LYS A 799 -32.86 -13.72 7.68
CA LYS A 799 -32.98 -12.59 6.74
C LYS A 799 -32.57 -13.05 5.34
N TYR A 800 -33.42 -12.81 4.35
CA TYR A 800 -32.97 -12.89 2.96
C TYR A 800 -32.14 -11.65 2.63
N ASP A 801 -30.85 -11.86 2.35
CA ASP A 801 -29.94 -10.82 1.87
C ASP A 801 -29.59 -11.08 0.40
N PRO A 802 -30.18 -10.34 -0.56
CA PRO A 802 -29.93 -10.55 -1.99
C PRO A 802 -28.48 -10.19 -2.38
N GLU A 803 -27.85 -11.00 -3.24
CA GLU A 803 -26.48 -10.80 -3.75
C GLU A 803 -26.50 -9.90 -5.01
N TYR A 804 -26.94 -8.65 -4.87
CA TYR A 804 -27.06 -7.69 -5.99
C TYR A 804 -25.75 -7.56 -6.78
N GLU A 805 -24.64 -7.47 -6.07
CA GLU A 805 -23.28 -7.37 -6.59
C GLU A 805 -22.91 -8.53 -7.53
N ARG A 806 -23.44 -9.72 -7.27
CA ARG A 806 -23.11 -10.95 -8.01
C ARG A 806 -23.99 -11.17 -9.22
N TYR A 807 -25.23 -10.69 -9.19
CA TYR A 807 -26.25 -11.02 -10.18
C TYR A 807 -26.68 -9.83 -11.05
N GLY A 808 -25.79 -8.86 -11.27
CA GLY A 808 -26.03 -7.76 -12.21
C GLY A 808 -26.81 -6.57 -11.62
N GLY A 809 -26.90 -6.45 -10.29
CA GLY A 809 -27.46 -5.29 -9.60
C GLY A 809 -28.98 -5.26 -9.51
N LEU A 810 -29.49 -4.20 -8.89
CA LEU A 810 -30.90 -3.98 -8.54
C LEU A 810 -31.89 -4.32 -9.67
N THR A 811 -31.62 -3.80 -10.87
CA THR A 811 -32.53 -3.83 -12.03
C THR A 811 -32.67 -5.20 -12.68
N THR A 812 -31.75 -6.13 -12.40
CA THR A 812 -31.74 -7.48 -13.00
C THR A 812 -31.98 -8.59 -11.97
N MET A 813 -32.02 -8.23 -10.68
CA MET A 813 -32.16 -9.19 -9.58
C MET A 813 -33.52 -9.90 -9.59
N SER A 814 -34.59 -9.27 -10.11
CA SER A 814 -35.89 -9.94 -10.22
C SER A 814 -35.83 -11.12 -11.19
N GLU A 815 -35.23 -10.92 -12.37
CA GLU A 815 -35.06 -11.96 -13.38
C GLU A 815 -34.08 -13.06 -12.91
N ALA A 816 -33.05 -12.69 -12.12
CA ALA A 816 -32.18 -13.66 -11.46
C ALA A 816 -32.96 -14.54 -10.47
N GLU A 817 -33.80 -13.94 -9.63
CA GLU A 817 -34.68 -14.66 -8.68
C GLU A 817 -35.71 -15.55 -9.41
N ASP A 818 -36.26 -15.08 -10.54
CA ASP A 818 -37.14 -15.89 -11.39
C ASP A 818 -36.42 -17.13 -11.94
N PHE A 819 -35.18 -16.96 -12.38
CA PHE A 819 -34.33 -18.09 -12.75
C PHE A 819 -34.05 -19.01 -11.56
N PHE A 820 -33.75 -18.49 -10.38
CA PHE A 820 -33.53 -19.34 -9.18
C PHE A 820 -34.75 -20.18 -8.83
N CYS A 821 -35.95 -19.63 -9.03
CA CYS A 821 -37.22 -20.34 -8.83
C CYS A 821 -37.41 -21.44 -9.89
N ALA A 822 -37.13 -21.14 -11.16
CA ALA A 822 -37.21 -22.10 -12.24
C ALA A 822 -36.20 -23.25 -12.05
N ASP A 823 -34.96 -22.92 -11.70
CA ASP A 823 -33.89 -23.87 -11.40
C ASP A 823 -34.23 -24.76 -10.20
N SER A 824 -34.69 -24.18 -9.10
CA SER A 824 -35.13 -24.96 -7.94
C SER A 824 -36.26 -25.92 -8.29
N THR A 825 -37.26 -25.47 -9.06
CA THR A 825 -38.40 -26.30 -9.45
C THR A 825 -37.97 -27.47 -10.35
N LEU A 826 -37.08 -27.22 -11.32
CA LEU A 826 -36.55 -28.26 -12.20
C LEU A 826 -35.74 -29.30 -11.42
N ILE A 827 -34.87 -28.85 -10.50
CA ILE A 827 -34.02 -29.74 -9.70
C ILE A 827 -34.83 -30.56 -8.70
N LEU A 828 -35.86 -29.99 -8.05
CA LEU A 828 -36.75 -30.77 -7.15
C LEU A 828 -37.42 -31.93 -7.89
N SER A 829 -37.91 -31.69 -9.12
CA SER A 829 -38.51 -32.74 -9.95
C SER A 829 -37.50 -33.77 -10.44
N LEU A 830 -36.27 -33.34 -10.76
CA LEU A 830 -35.19 -34.27 -11.10
C LEU A 830 -34.85 -35.16 -9.90
N LEU A 831 -34.68 -34.59 -8.70
CA LEU A 831 -34.42 -35.36 -7.47
C LEU A 831 -35.56 -36.35 -7.19
N ALA A 832 -36.81 -35.92 -7.32
CA ALA A 832 -37.97 -36.81 -7.21
C ALA A 832 -37.91 -37.99 -8.20
N SER A 833 -37.46 -37.73 -9.43
CA SER A 833 -37.30 -38.77 -10.46
C SER A 833 -36.16 -39.73 -10.12
N CYS A 834 -35.04 -39.23 -9.60
CA CYS A 834 -33.91 -40.05 -9.15
C CYS A 834 -34.28 -41.01 -8.01
N LEU A 835 -35.22 -40.62 -7.14
CA LEU A 835 -35.73 -41.50 -6.08
C LEU A 835 -36.60 -42.64 -6.61
N VAL A 836 -37.20 -42.48 -7.80
CA VAL A 836 -38.04 -43.50 -8.45
C VAL A 836 -37.21 -44.40 -9.37
N ASP A 837 -36.21 -43.85 -10.06
CA ASP A 837 -35.30 -44.58 -10.96
C ASP A 837 -33.84 -44.28 -10.65
N GLU A 838 -33.19 -45.22 -9.96
CA GLU A 838 -31.77 -45.16 -9.59
C GLU A 838 -30.81 -45.11 -10.79
N LYS A 839 -31.29 -45.36 -12.02
CA LYS A 839 -30.46 -45.26 -13.23
C LYS A 839 -30.23 -43.82 -13.70
N ILE A 840 -30.96 -42.87 -13.15
CA ILE A 840 -30.83 -41.44 -13.49
C ILE A 840 -29.54 -40.90 -12.87
N ASP A 841 -28.52 -40.68 -13.70
CA ASP A 841 -27.24 -40.11 -13.26
C ASP A 841 -27.31 -38.58 -13.16
N LYS A 842 -27.22 -38.04 -11.94
CA LYS A 842 -27.21 -36.60 -11.67
C LYS A 842 -26.05 -35.87 -12.37
N VAL A 843 -24.89 -36.51 -12.52
CA VAL A 843 -23.71 -35.93 -13.19
C VAL A 843 -24.01 -35.67 -14.67
N ASP A 844 -24.66 -36.62 -15.34
CA ASP A 844 -25.02 -36.48 -16.76
C ASP A 844 -26.02 -35.32 -16.98
N HIS A 845 -26.99 -35.19 -16.07
CA HIS A 845 -27.97 -34.10 -16.10
C HIS A 845 -27.32 -32.73 -15.83
N ALA A 846 -26.39 -32.65 -14.89
CA ALA A 846 -25.64 -31.41 -14.62
C ALA A 846 -24.79 -30.98 -15.82
N ILE A 847 -24.07 -31.92 -16.45
CA ILE A 847 -23.27 -31.64 -17.65
C ILE A 847 -24.16 -31.10 -18.77
N TYR A 848 -25.33 -31.71 -19.00
CA TYR A 848 -26.29 -31.22 -19.97
C TYR A 848 -26.79 -29.80 -19.66
N LEU A 849 -27.20 -29.53 -18.41
CA LEU A 849 -27.69 -28.21 -18.00
C LEU A 849 -26.63 -27.12 -18.19
N ILE A 850 -25.36 -27.41 -17.90
CA ILE A 850 -24.28 -26.44 -18.14
C ILE A 850 -24.08 -26.19 -19.64
N PHE A 851 -24.07 -27.23 -20.48
CA PHE A 851 -24.01 -27.01 -21.93
C PHE A 851 -25.21 -26.20 -22.42
N LYS A 852 -26.41 -26.48 -21.91
CA LYS A 852 -27.62 -25.76 -22.29
C LYS A 852 -27.53 -24.30 -21.85
N LEU A 853 -27.12 -24.03 -20.62
CA LEU A 853 -26.86 -22.69 -20.07
C LEU A 853 -25.90 -21.91 -20.98
N LEU A 854 -24.75 -22.50 -21.31
CA LEU A 854 -23.74 -21.89 -22.18
C LEU A 854 -24.28 -21.63 -23.59
N SER A 855 -25.09 -22.55 -24.14
CA SER A 855 -25.67 -22.43 -25.47
C SER A 855 -26.74 -21.33 -25.58
N LEU A 856 -27.50 -21.11 -24.50
CA LEU A 856 -28.49 -20.03 -24.40
C LEU A 856 -27.81 -18.67 -24.29
N HIS A 857 -26.63 -18.60 -23.67
CA HIS A 857 -25.84 -17.38 -23.64
C HIS A 857 -25.21 -17.05 -25.01
N THR A 858 -24.50 -18.00 -25.62
CA THR A 858 -23.76 -17.74 -26.86
C THR A 858 -23.59 -18.99 -27.72
N LYS A 859 -23.64 -18.82 -29.05
CA LYS A 859 -23.32 -19.88 -30.01
C LYS A 859 -21.81 -19.97 -30.31
N ASP A 860 -21.00 -19.02 -29.81
CA ASP A 860 -19.55 -19.02 -30.03
C ASP A 860 -18.83 -19.96 -29.05
N LEU A 861 -18.32 -21.07 -29.58
CA LEU A 861 -17.51 -22.05 -28.84
C LEU A 861 -16.30 -21.44 -28.11
N HIS A 862 -15.67 -20.41 -28.67
CA HIS A 862 -14.53 -19.77 -28.00
C HIS A 862 -14.96 -18.95 -26.79
N GLN A 863 -16.13 -18.32 -26.83
CA GLN A 863 -16.71 -17.65 -25.66
C GLN A 863 -17.11 -18.66 -24.58
N GLN A 864 -17.80 -19.74 -24.95
CA GLN A 864 -18.15 -20.82 -24.01
C GLN A 864 -16.90 -21.39 -23.33
N PHE A 865 -15.82 -21.62 -24.10
CA PHE A 865 -14.56 -22.11 -23.55
C PHE A 865 -13.93 -21.11 -22.58
N ARG A 866 -13.86 -19.81 -22.94
CA ARG A 866 -13.30 -18.77 -22.05
C ARG A 866 -14.05 -18.67 -20.71
N ILE A 867 -15.36 -18.85 -20.72
CA ILE A 867 -16.15 -18.88 -19.48
C ILE A 867 -15.68 -20.01 -18.57
N MET A 868 -15.39 -21.19 -19.11
CA MET A 868 -14.97 -22.37 -18.34
C MET A 868 -13.46 -22.46 -18.06
N ASP A 869 -12.62 -21.72 -18.80
CA ASP A 869 -11.14 -21.87 -18.80
C ASP A 869 -10.47 -21.41 -17.50
N ASP A 870 -11.08 -20.45 -16.81
CA ASP A 870 -10.60 -19.90 -15.56
C ASP A 870 -11.40 -20.51 -14.38
N GLY A 871 -10.95 -21.71 -13.98
CA GLY A 871 -11.50 -22.47 -12.85
C GLY A 871 -11.45 -24.00 -13.01
N TYR A 872 -11.52 -24.52 -14.25
CA TYR A 872 -11.69 -25.96 -14.50
C TYR A 872 -10.61 -26.53 -15.43
N SER A 873 -9.42 -26.84 -14.90
CA SER A 873 -8.31 -27.44 -15.67
C SER A 873 -7.59 -28.59 -14.96
N ASN A 874 -8.24 -29.19 -13.96
CA ASN A 874 -7.64 -30.23 -13.14
C ASN A 874 -7.35 -31.49 -13.97
N LYS A 875 -6.11 -31.98 -13.87
CA LYS A 875 -5.63 -33.14 -14.63
C LYS A 875 -6.20 -34.46 -14.11
N ASP A 876 -6.64 -34.53 -12.86
CA ASP A 876 -7.07 -35.77 -12.21
C ASP A 876 -8.33 -36.36 -12.89
N PHE A 877 -9.21 -35.51 -13.40
CA PHE A 877 -10.41 -35.92 -14.14
C PHE A 877 -10.15 -36.35 -15.60
N SER A 878 -8.89 -36.45 -16.05
CA SER A 878 -8.58 -36.85 -17.43
C SER A 878 -9.03 -38.27 -17.77
N LYS A 879 -9.08 -39.17 -16.78
CA LYS A 879 -9.55 -40.54 -16.98
C LYS A 879 -11.07 -40.58 -17.22
N ASN A 880 -11.85 -39.95 -16.34
CA ASN A 880 -13.32 -39.85 -16.45
C ASN A 880 -13.76 -39.33 -17.83
N PHE A 881 -13.07 -38.30 -18.32
CA PHE A 881 -13.35 -37.74 -19.64
C PHE A 881 -13.06 -38.73 -20.78
N ARG A 882 -11.95 -39.48 -20.73
CA ARG A 882 -11.59 -40.42 -21.80
C ARG A 882 -12.61 -41.56 -21.93
N GLU A 883 -13.10 -42.07 -20.80
CA GLU A 883 -14.05 -43.18 -20.75
C GLU A 883 -15.44 -42.77 -21.26
N ASN A 884 -15.87 -41.53 -20.98
CA ASN A 884 -17.22 -41.04 -21.32
C ASN A 884 -17.25 -40.00 -22.45
N ARG A 885 -16.13 -39.83 -23.17
CA ARG A 885 -15.94 -38.77 -24.17
C ARG A 885 -17.06 -38.69 -25.20
N HIS A 886 -17.43 -39.82 -25.80
CA HIS A 886 -18.44 -39.87 -26.85
C HIS A 886 -19.81 -39.45 -26.32
N LYS A 887 -20.16 -39.88 -25.10
CA LYS A 887 -21.39 -39.51 -24.39
C LYS A 887 -21.49 -38.00 -24.21
N TYR A 888 -20.45 -37.35 -23.66
CA TYR A 888 -20.48 -35.92 -23.39
C TYR A 888 -20.41 -35.04 -24.65
N LEU A 889 -19.80 -35.52 -25.73
CA LEU A 889 -19.88 -34.85 -27.03
C LEU A 889 -21.32 -34.80 -27.54
N VAL A 890 -22.07 -35.90 -27.42
CA VAL A 890 -23.49 -35.97 -27.79
C VAL A 890 -24.34 -35.03 -26.92
N PHE A 891 -24.08 -34.97 -25.61
CA PHE A 891 -24.80 -34.05 -24.72
C PHE A 891 -24.64 -32.59 -25.14
N SER A 892 -23.42 -32.21 -25.53
CA SER A 892 -23.15 -30.88 -26.08
C SER A 892 -23.91 -30.62 -27.38
N ASP A 893 -24.05 -31.61 -28.28
CA ASP A 893 -24.84 -31.45 -29.51
C ASP A 893 -26.34 -31.30 -29.19
N ILE A 894 -26.88 -32.15 -28.32
CA ILE A 894 -28.28 -32.11 -27.88
C ILE A 894 -28.60 -30.74 -27.27
N ALA A 895 -27.75 -30.25 -26.36
CA ALA A 895 -27.93 -28.95 -25.72
C ALA A 895 -27.99 -27.78 -26.73
N THR A 896 -27.18 -27.84 -27.80
CA THR A 896 -27.18 -26.81 -28.84
C THR A 896 -28.32 -26.93 -29.85
N SER A 897 -29.07 -28.04 -29.84
CA SER A 897 -30.15 -28.29 -30.78
C SER A 897 -31.42 -27.51 -30.41
N SER A 898 -32.14 -27.04 -31.43
CA SER A 898 -33.47 -26.46 -31.28
C SER A 898 -34.59 -27.51 -31.31
N ASN A 899 -34.26 -28.80 -31.48
CA ASN A 899 -35.25 -29.88 -31.47
C ASN A 899 -35.54 -30.32 -30.02
N PRO A 900 -36.73 -30.00 -29.47
CA PRO A 900 -37.07 -30.34 -28.08
C PRO A 900 -37.19 -31.84 -27.86
N ASP A 901 -37.36 -32.66 -28.91
CA ASP A 901 -37.51 -34.10 -28.76
C ASP A 901 -36.19 -34.82 -28.43
N LEU A 902 -35.04 -34.17 -28.63
CA LEU A 902 -33.74 -34.71 -28.24
C LEU A 902 -33.47 -34.60 -26.73
N ALA A 903 -34.25 -33.79 -26.00
CA ALA A 903 -34.13 -33.65 -24.56
C ALA A 903 -34.71 -34.84 -23.78
N HIS A 904 -35.51 -35.73 -24.42
CA HIS A 904 -36.05 -36.95 -23.79
C HIS A 904 -34.97 -37.95 -23.33
N HIS A 905 -33.71 -37.76 -23.72
CA HIS A 905 -32.56 -38.49 -23.18
C HIS A 905 -32.29 -38.18 -21.69
N PHE A 906 -32.85 -37.08 -21.18
CA PHE A 906 -32.71 -36.64 -19.79
C PHE A 906 -34.07 -36.68 -19.10
N ALA A 907 -34.07 -37.09 -17.83
CA ALA A 907 -35.26 -37.22 -16.98
C ALA A 907 -35.74 -35.86 -16.45
N PHE A 908 -35.98 -34.91 -17.36
CA PHE A 908 -36.57 -33.61 -17.03
C PHE A 908 -38.06 -33.57 -17.41
N ASN A 909 -38.86 -32.91 -16.58
CA ASN A 909 -40.19 -32.51 -16.98
C ASN A 909 -40.08 -31.47 -18.12
N LYS A 910 -40.70 -31.75 -19.27
CA LYS A 910 -40.59 -30.93 -20.50
C LYS A 910 -41.07 -29.49 -20.30
N GLU A 911 -42.15 -29.29 -19.57
CA GLU A 911 -42.69 -27.94 -19.30
C GLU A 911 -41.76 -27.17 -18.36
N GLN A 912 -41.23 -27.82 -17.32
CA GLN A 912 -40.31 -27.19 -16.38
C GLN A 912 -38.96 -26.85 -17.02
N LEU A 913 -38.42 -27.72 -17.89
CA LEU A 913 -37.20 -27.44 -18.64
C LEU A 913 -37.43 -26.26 -19.60
N SER A 914 -38.56 -26.22 -20.29
CA SER A 914 -38.91 -25.09 -21.16
C SER A 914 -39.05 -23.78 -20.38
N TYR A 915 -39.66 -23.83 -19.19
CA TYR A 915 -39.76 -22.68 -18.29
C TYR A 915 -38.38 -22.23 -17.78
N TRP A 916 -37.50 -23.18 -17.45
CA TRP A 916 -36.11 -22.92 -17.07
C TRP A 916 -35.33 -22.19 -18.17
N GLU A 917 -35.43 -22.68 -19.41
CA GLU A 917 -34.78 -22.07 -20.58
C GLU A 917 -35.32 -20.65 -20.83
N LEU A 918 -36.62 -20.45 -20.67
CA LEU A 918 -37.27 -19.14 -20.82
C LEU A 918 -36.79 -18.14 -19.78
N GLN A 919 -36.79 -18.49 -18.49
CA GLN A 919 -36.36 -17.56 -17.43
C GLN A 919 -34.88 -17.22 -17.55
N LEU A 920 -34.03 -18.20 -17.89
CA LEU A 920 -32.61 -17.95 -18.12
C LEU A 920 -32.38 -17.02 -19.32
N SER A 921 -33.12 -17.24 -20.41
CA SER A 921 -33.04 -16.38 -21.60
C SER A 921 -33.50 -14.96 -21.30
N ASN A 922 -34.58 -14.79 -20.53
CA ASN A 922 -35.06 -13.49 -20.08
C ASN A 922 -33.98 -12.77 -19.25
N TYR A 923 -33.34 -13.49 -18.32
CA TYR A 923 -32.28 -12.93 -17.50
C TYR A 923 -31.05 -12.53 -18.33
N PHE A 924 -30.58 -13.38 -19.25
CA PHE A 924 -29.46 -13.01 -20.15
C PHE A 924 -29.81 -11.82 -21.06
N ASN A 925 -31.02 -11.78 -21.62
CA ASN A 925 -31.48 -10.65 -22.42
C ASN A 925 -31.50 -9.36 -21.60
N LYS A 926 -31.96 -9.42 -20.35
CA LYS A 926 -31.97 -8.30 -19.41
C LYS A 926 -30.55 -7.79 -19.12
N LEU A 927 -29.61 -8.70 -18.79
CA LEU A 927 -28.20 -8.37 -18.57
C LEU A 927 -27.53 -7.74 -19.79
N LEU A 928 -27.81 -8.24 -20.99
CA LEU A 928 -27.27 -7.71 -22.25
C LEU A 928 -27.84 -6.32 -22.56
N ASN A 929 -29.17 -6.15 -22.45
CA ASN A 929 -29.84 -4.88 -22.70
C ASN A 929 -29.35 -3.76 -21.77
N GLU A 930 -29.08 -4.10 -20.52
CA GLU A 930 -28.56 -3.14 -19.53
C GLU A 930 -27.04 -3.03 -19.51
N LYS A 931 -26.32 -3.77 -20.37
CA LYS A 931 -24.86 -3.81 -20.43
C LYS A 931 -24.20 -4.20 -19.10
N ARG A 932 -24.82 -5.13 -18.37
CA ARG A 932 -24.39 -5.62 -17.04
C ARG A 932 -23.85 -7.05 -17.06
N PHE A 933 -23.68 -7.62 -18.24
CA PHE A 933 -23.22 -8.99 -18.40
C PHE A 933 -21.74 -9.16 -18.00
N ASP A 934 -21.45 -10.16 -17.17
CA ASP A 934 -20.11 -10.60 -16.74
C ASP A 934 -20.06 -12.15 -16.76
N PHE A 935 -18.96 -12.73 -17.23
CA PHE A 935 -18.74 -14.18 -17.22
C PHE A 935 -18.80 -14.79 -15.81
N ASN A 936 -18.47 -14.03 -14.76
CA ASN A 936 -18.61 -14.46 -13.36
C ASN A 936 -20.06 -14.73 -12.96
N ILE A 937 -21.03 -14.05 -13.60
CA ILE A 937 -22.46 -14.32 -13.39
C ILE A 937 -22.76 -15.74 -13.85
N ILE A 938 -22.32 -16.13 -15.06
CA ILE A 938 -22.55 -17.47 -15.59
C ILE A 938 -21.95 -18.54 -14.68
N ARG A 939 -20.71 -18.35 -14.22
CA ARG A 939 -20.07 -19.28 -13.27
C ARG A 939 -20.87 -19.38 -11.98
N SER A 940 -21.39 -18.26 -11.49
CA SER A 940 -22.26 -18.24 -10.32
C SER A 940 -23.57 -19.02 -10.55
N LEU A 941 -24.18 -18.91 -11.73
CA LEU A 941 -25.38 -19.69 -12.08
C LEU A 941 -25.08 -21.20 -12.15
N ILE A 942 -23.95 -21.58 -12.75
CA ILE A 942 -23.47 -22.97 -12.79
C ILE A 942 -23.29 -23.51 -11.36
N HIS A 943 -22.58 -22.75 -10.53
CA HIS A 943 -22.33 -23.09 -9.13
C HIS A 943 -23.64 -23.26 -8.34
N MET A 944 -24.59 -22.33 -8.47
CA MET A 944 -25.89 -22.45 -7.79
C MET A 944 -26.70 -23.65 -8.25
N THR A 945 -26.64 -23.99 -9.55
CA THR A 945 -27.28 -25.20 -10.10
C THR A 945 -26.68 -26.47 -9.49
N CYS A 946 -25.34 -26.53 -9.40
CA CYS A 946 -24.61 -27.66 -8.82
C CYS A 946 -24.91 -27.81 -7.32
N ILE A 947 -24.91 -26.70 -6.56
CA ILE A 947 -25.25 -26.72 -5.13
C ILE A 947 -26.65 -27.26 -4.87
N ARG A 948 -27.65 -26.89 -5.70
CA ARG A 948 -29.02 -27.41 -5.53
C ARG A 948 -29.09 -28.91 -5.77
N LEU A 949 -28.36 -29.41 -6.77
CA LEU A 949 -28.39 -30.81 -7.19
C LEU A 949 -27.53 -31.75 -6.32
N PHE A 950 -26.32 -31.34 -5.95
CA PHE A 950 -25.33 -32.20 -5.28
C PHE A 950 -25.12 -31.91 -3.80
N GLY A 951 -25.49 -30.72 -3.31
CA GLY A 951 -25.03 -30.23 -2.01
C GLY A 951 -23.75 -29.42 -2.10
N ILE A 952 -23.18 -29.09 -0.94
CA ILE A 952 -21.87 -28.44 -0.86
C ILE A 952 -20.79 -29.51 -0.99
N LYS A 953 -20.79 -30.17 -2.15
CA LYS A 953 -19.78 -31.16 -2.51
C LYS A 953 -18.95 -30.62 -3.64
N SER A 954 -17.72 -30.20 -3.31
CA SER A 954 -16.81 -29.58 -4.27
C SER A 954 -16.34 -30.53 -5.38
N GLU A 955 -16.35 -31.85 -5.13
CA GLU A 955 -15.81 -32.84 -6.08
C GLU A 955 -16.73 -33.05 -7.30
N GLU A 956 -18.05 -33.17 -7.11
CA GLU A 956 -19.00 -33.31 -8.21
C GLU A 956 -19.09 -32.06 -9.09
N GLU A 957 -19.07 -30.86 -8.50
CA GLU A 957 -19.01 -29.59 -9.27
C GLU A 957 -17.72 -29.51 -10.09
N GLU A 958 -16.58 -29.84 -9.48
CA GLU A 958 -15.29 -29.84 -10.16
C GLU A 958 -15.25 -30.88 -11.29
N LEU A 959 -15.77 -32.09 -11.06
CA LEU A 959 -15.89 -33.15 -12.05
C LEU A 959 -16.69 -32.66 -13.27
N VAL A 960 -17.92 -32.18 -13.04
CA VAL A 960 -18.85 -31.71 -14.08
C VAL A 960 -18.22 -30.55 -14.88
N GLY A 961 -17.67 -29.55 -14.18
CA GLY A 961 -17.01 -28.42 -14.83
C GLY A 961 -15.82 -28.83 -15.69
N ASN A 962 -15.00 -29.77 -15.21
CA ASN A 962 -13.89 -30.34 -15.98
C ASN A 962 -14.36 -31.11 -17.22
N MET A 963 -15.47 -31.86 -17.14
CA MET A 963 -16.00 -32.57 -18.31
C MET A 963 -16.42 -31.58 -19.40
N VAL A 964 -17.16 -30.54 -19.04
CA VAL A 964 -17.60 -29.48 -19.96
C VAL A 964 -16.40 -28.77 -20.59
N TRP A 965 -15.42 -28.35 -19.78
CA TRP A 965 -14.21 -27.66 -20.27
C TRP A 965 -13.44 -28.51 -21.29
N ARG A 966 -13.27 -29.82 -21.03
CA ARG A 966 -12.57 -30.75 -21.94
C ARG A 966 -13.30 -30.96 -23.25
N VAL A 967 -14.63 -31.09 -23.22
CA VAL A 967 -15.45 -31.16 -24.45
C VAL A 967 -15.28 -29.89 -25.29
N LEU A 968 -15.39 -28.71 -24.68
CA LEU A 968 -15.23 -27.43 -25.38
C LEU A 968 -13.84 -27.29 -26.00
N LYS A 969 -12.78 -27.61 -25.23
CA LYS A 969 -11.40 -27.63 -25.72
C LYS A 969 -11.24 -28.54 -26.94
N GLN A 970 -11.83 -29.72 -26.88
CA GLN A 970 -11.78 -30.68 -27.97
C GLN A 970 -12.54 -30.20 -29.22
N ARG A 971 -13.74 -29.63 -29.07
CA ARG A 971 -14.51 -29.07 -30.19
C ARG A 971 -13.76 -27.93 -30.88
N ILE A 972 -13.09 -27.05 -30.11
CA ILE A 972 -12.23 -26.01 -30.68
C ILE A 972 -11.08 -26.62 -31.50
N ALA A 973 -10.43 -27.67 -30.99
CA ALA A 973 -9.36 -28.36 -31.71
C ALA A 973 -9.87 -29.04 -33.00
N MET A 974 -11.06 -29.64 -32.98
CA MET A 974 -11.71 -30.23 -34.15
C MET A 974 -12.07 -29.17 -35.21
N LYS A 975 -12.64 -28.04 -34.79
CA LYS A 975 -12.98 -26.93 -35.70
C LYS A 975 -11.73 -26.35 -36.38
N LYS A 976 -10.62 -26.17 -35.65
CA LYS A 976 -9.33 -25.76 -36.24
C LYS A 976 -8.82 -26.75 -37.29
N LYS A 977 -8.89 -28.06 -37.01
CA LYS A 977 -8.50 -29.11 -37.98
C LYS A 977 -9.39 -29.11 -39.23
N ALA A 978 -10.71 -28.95 -39.09
CA ALA A 978 -11.63 -28.88 -40.23
C ALA A 978 -11.43 -27.62 -41.09
N THR A 979 -11.13 -26.47 -40.45
CA THR A 979 -10.85 -25.21 -41.17
C THR A 979 -9.55 -25.31 -41.96
N ASN A 980 -8.51 -25.94 -41.40
CA ASN A 980 -7.25 -26.21 -42.11
C ASN A 980 -7.43 -27.24 -43.24
N ALA A 981 -8.31 -28.25 -43.09
CA ALA A 981 -8.60 -29.21 -44.15
C ALA A 981 -9.38 -28.57 -45.34
N ASN A 982 -10.31 -27.64 -45.08
CA ASN A 982 -11.02 -26.89 -46.12
C ASN A 982 -10.12 -25.87 -46.84
N LEU A 983 -9.13 -25.29 -46.15
CA LEU A 983 -8.09 -24.47 -46.77
C LEU A 983 -7.20 -25.30 -47.72
N ILE A 984 -6.94 -26.56 -47.40
CA ILE A 984 -6.18 -27.49 -48.25
C ILE A 984 -7.01 -27.97 -49.45
N LEU A 985 -8.33 -28.12 -49.31
CA LEU A 985 -9.22 -28.54 -50.41
C LEU A 985 -9.59 -27.40 -51.38
N ASN A 986 -9.55 -26.14 -50.95
CA ASN A 986 -9.75 -24.98 -51.84
C ASN A 986 -8.44 -24.47 -52.51
N LEU A 987 -7.31 -25.13 -52.26
CA LEU A 987 -6.01 -24.85 -52.87
C LEU A 987 -5.56 -25.94 -53.87
N ASN A 988 -6.45 -26.87 -54.24
CA ASN A 988 -6.21 -27.87 -55.29
C ASN A 988 -7.10 -27.65 -56.50
#